data_AF-A0AAQ3PKI0-F1
#
_entry.id   AF-A0AAQ3PKI0-F1
#
_cell.length_a   1.000
_cell.length_b   1.000
_cell.length_c   1.000
_cell.angle_alpha   90.00
_cell.angle_beta   90.00
_cell.angle_gamma   90.00
#
_symmetry.space_group_name_H-M   'P 1'
#
loop_
_entity.id
_entity.type
_entity.pdbx_description
1 polymer ?
#
loop_
_entity_poly.entity_id
_entity_poly.type
_entity_poly.pdbx_seq_one_letter_code
_entity_poly.pdbx_strand_id
1 'polypeptide(L)'
;MMYLDKFAASTTTTMGLCAWFPTTTATRRLPPPHQLHNPFCLERGVERTWWCAGLEEAVADPRWRWRGRRDRRRGGREEASRLGPICQGEKKGGTGRVSMPPCTAHELDCASTPSPSITVMRSRGGRRRMKEMCVTASSNATLDILHYISGTMAPESLAWHHGLFHIKSSALLCVVGLGIPSSIHRRGGAATIPDIVIDTGVHPSKLAYLRRLMRMLSFCGVFTSEQPNESEPIYKLTPLSHILIQDGAPTPYDMSELLRIVARPSTAVSTFFSLEAWFRDASSMTLFEMAHGVHPWTLTKNDASYNKAVNDAMVMDSRILMDIMLKEVNGTEIFGRLTSMIDVGGGHGVAAKAISRAFPHIKCTVLDLEQVISEAPSDGTVEFITGDMFEYIPPADAVFLKCKRAIPSRDAGGKVIIVNVVLGHGAQDHAILETQVLFDVYMMRYGGAQREEHEWRKIFLEAGFSDYKITPILGFQSIIEEEESIQNLHQGYVELWHHGLVHIKPSALLCVVRLGIPSSIHRRGGAATIPDIVIDTGVHPSKLAYLRRLMRMLSFCGVFTSEQPNESEPIYKLTPLSHIHVLDGAPTPYDMSELLRIVARPSTAVSTFFSLEAWFRDASSMTLFEMAHGVHPWTLTKNDASYNKAVNDAMVMDSRILMDIMLKEVNGTEIFGGLTSMIDVGGGHGVAAKAISRAFPHIKCTVLDLEQVISEAPSDGTVEFITGDMFEYIPPADAVFLKLIFDCWDDDDSVKILKQCKRAIPSRDAGGKVIIVNVVLGHGAQDHAILETQVLFDVYMMRYGGAQREEHEWRKIFLEVGFSDYKITPILGFQSIIEVFP
;
A
#
# COMPACT_ATOMS: atom_id res chain seq x y z
N MET A 1 23.79 43.00 -30.78
CA MET A 1 25.04 42.32 -31.21
C MET A 1 26.03 42.41 -30.05
N MET A 2 26.81 41.36 -29.77
CA MET A 2 27.74 41.25 -28.63
C MET A 2 27.13 41.46 -27.21
N TYR A 3 26.57 40.39 -26.66
CA TYR A 3 26.97 39.87 -25.33
C TYR A 3 26.48 38.42 -25.22
N LEU A 4 27.27 37.52 -25.82
CA LEU A 4 27.16 36.07 -25.68
C LEU A 4 28.31 35.57 -24.76
N ASP A 5 28.35 34.26 -24.53
CA ASP A 5 29.42 33.53 -23.84
C ASP A 5 29.64 33.86 -22.35
N LYS A 6 28.84 33.20 -21.49
CA LYS A 6 29.34 32.36 -20.37
C LYS A 6 28.20 31.66 -19.61
N PHE A 7 27.70 30.55 -20.15
CA PHE A 7 27.22 29.39 -19.36
C PHE A 7 27.02 28.19 -20.30
N ALA A 8 28.07 27.42 -20.52
CA ALA A 8 28.05 26.18 -21.29
C ALA A 8 28.78 25.08 -20.50
N ALA A 9 28.03 24.36 -19.64
CA ALA A 9 28.54 23.23 -18.87
C ALA A 9 27.39 22.32 -18.41
N SER A 10 27.43 21.05 -18.86
CA SER A 10 26.62 19.88 -18.44
C SER A 10 25.09 19.89 -18.63
N THR A 11 24.59 18.67 -18.89
CA THR A 11 23.18 18.21 -18.87
C THR A 11 22.17 18.94 -19.78
N THR A 12 22.17 18.53 -21.04
CA THR A 12 20.99 18.52 -21.91
C THR A 12 19.96 17.53 -21.34
N THR A 13 18.71 17.94 -21.11
CA THR A 13 17.64 17.02 -20.66
C THR A 13 16.27 17.46 -21.17
N THR A 14 15.73 16.71 -22.13
CA THR A 14 14.40 16.87 -22.73
C THR A 14 13.39 15.90 -22.07
N MET A 15 12.18 15.83 -22.65
CA MET A 15 11.21 14.72 -22.59
C MET A 15 10.12 14.80 -21.50
N GLY A 16 8.98 14.15 -21.76
CA GLY A 16 7.77 14.33 -20.96
C GLY A 16 6.80 13.13 -20.96
N LEU A 17 6.45 12.72 -19.74
CA LEU A 17 5.17 12.12 -19.36
C LEU A 17 4.73 12.93 -18.13
N CYS A 18 3.60 13.64 -18.22
CA CYS A 18 3.21 14.75 -17.34
C CYS A 18 4.29 15.86 -17.21
N ALA A 19 4.03 17.04 -17.80
CA ALA A 19 5.02 18.14 -17.90
C ALA A 19 5.79 18.46 -16.61
N TRP A 20 7.11 18.28 -16.69
CA TRP A 20 8.13 18.45 -15.65
C TRP A 20 8.16 19.86 -15.05
N PHE A 21 8.60 19.98 -13.79
CA PHE A 21 8.92 21.27 -13.15
C PHE A 21 10.08 21.06 -12.16
N PRO A 22 11.29 21.62 -12.40
CA PRO A 22 12.39 21.48 -11.47
C PRO A 22 12.18 22.33 -10.21
N THR A 23 12.44 21.76 -9.03
CA THR A 23 12.37 22.48 -7.75
C THR A 23 13.62 23.35 -7.54
N THR A 24 13.70 24.49 -8.21
CA THR A 24 14.84 25.42 -8.10
C THR A 24 14.81 26.20 -6.78
N THR A 25 15.51 25.71 -5.76
CA THR A 25 15.81 26.46 -4.52
C THR A 25 16.88 27.54 -4.76
N ALA A 26 16.56 28.50 -5.64
CA ALA A 26 17.44 29.62 -5.98
C ALA A 26 17.59 30.60 -4.81
N THR A 27 18.61 30.40 -3.97
CA THR A 27 18.94 31.29 -2.84
C THR A 27 19.48 32.65 -3.31
N ARG A 28 18.59 33.52 -3.78
CA ARG A 28 18.89 34.92 -4.10
C ARG A 28 19.28 35.68 -2.82
N ARG A 29 20.59 35.82 -2.58
CA ARG A 29 21.13 36.83 -1.67
C ARG A 29 20.85 38.22 -2.24
N LEU A 30 19.94 38.96 -1.62
CA LEU A 30 19.75 40.39 -1.91
C LEU A 30 20.86 41.21 -1.23
N PRO A 31 21.42 42.25 -1.88
CA PRO A 31 22.27 43.23 -1.22
C PRO A 31 21.43 44.16 -0.30
N PRO A 32 22.05 44.78 0.72
CA PRO A 32 21.33 45.62 1.67
C PRO A 32 20.88 46.97 1.08
N PRO A 33 19.79 47.57 1.58
CA PRO A 33 19.27 48.83 1.06
C PRO A 33 20.03 50.05 1.58
N HIS A 34 20.37 50.97 0.67
CA HIS A 34 20.71 52.35 1.05
C HIS A 34 19.44 53.21 1.16
N GLN A 35 19.43 54.12 2.12
CA GLN A 35 18.38 55.13 2.29
C GLN A 35 18.49 56.21 1.20
N LEU A 36 17.38 56.87 0.85
CA LEU A 36 17.13 58.30 1.16
C LEU A 36 15.78 58.82 0.60
N HIS A 37 15.22 59.81 1.30
CA HIS A 37 14.19 60.79 0.91
C HIS A 37 12.86 60.38 0.24
N ASN A 38 11.80 60.42 1.07
CA ASN A 38 10.51 61.07 0.74
C ASN A 38 10.64 62.60 1.01
N PRO A 39 9.81 63.53 0.46
CA PRO A 39 8.59 63.94 1.19
C PRO A 39 7.40 64.55 0.37
N PHE A 40 6.25 64.76 1.05
CA PHE A 40 5.02 65.49 0.64
C PHE A 40 4.15 64.86 -0.48
N CYS A 41 2.87 64.47 -0.32
CA CYS A 41 1.62 65.12 0.19
C CYS A 41 0.70 65.60 -0.99
N LEU A 42 -0.64 65.66 -0.91
CA LEU A 42 -1.62 65.59 0.20
C LEU A 42 -3.02 65.17 -0.33
N GLU A 43 -3.99 64.86 0.57
CA GLU A 43 -5.48 65.00 0.39
C GLU A 43 -6.25 64.00 -0.53
N ARG A 44 -7.49 63.47 -0.27
CA ARG A 44 -8.53 63.56 0.82
C ARG A 44 -9.31 62.21 0.97
N GLY A 45 -10.04 62.04 2.09
CA GLY A 45 -11.22 61.15 2.24
C GLY A 45 -10.93 59.66 2.55
N VAL A 46 -11.50 58.93 3.53
CA VAL A 46 -12.71 59.09 4.40
C VAL A 46 -14.03 59.01 3.58
N GLU A 47 -14.98 58.08 3.81
CA GLU A 47 -15.23 57.15 4.94
C GLU A 47 -15.77 55.76 4.50
N ARG A 48 -16.17 54.88 5.45
CA ARG A 48 -16.69 53.51 5.23
C ARG A 48 -18.16 53.32 5.68
N THR A 49 -19.01 52.81 4.77
CA THR A 49 -20.07 51.78 4.97
C THR A 49 -21.14 51.90 6.09
N TRP A 50 -22.43 51.63 5.76
CA TRP A 50 -23.37 50.61 6.36
C TRP A 50 -24.88 51.00 6.28
N TRP A 51 -25.73 50.10 6.79
CA TRP A 51 -27.20 50.09 6.95
C TRP A 51 -28.03 49.52 5.78
N CYS A 52 -29.02 48.62 5.98
CA CYS A 52 -29.39 47.73 7.12
C CYS A 52 -30.43 46.67 6.60
N ALA A 53 -31.02 45.71 7.33
CA ALA A 53 -31.04 45.24 8.75
C ALA A 53 -31.26 43.68 8.72
N GLY A 54 -31.39 42.87 9.79
CA GLY A 54 -31.44 42.97 11.26
C GLY A 54 -31.67 41.52 11.81
N LEU A 55 -31.70 41.13 13.08
CA LEU A 55 -31.71 41.75 14.44
C LEU A 55 -30.92 40.79 15.39
N GLU A 56 -30.03 41.24 16.29
CA GLU A 56 -30.19 41.47 17.77
C GLU A 56 -30.40 40.17 18.62
N GLU A 57 -29.88 39.97 19.84
CA GLU A 57 -29.17 40.75 20.89
C GLU A 57 -27.86 40.01 21.34
N ALA A 58 -26.71 40.56 21.78
CA ALA A 58 -26.31 41.61 22.75
C ALA A 58 -26.20 41.12 24.24
N VAL A 59 -25.28 41.54 25.15
CA VAL A 59 -23.90 42.11 25.12
C VAL A 59 -23.32 42.17 26.59
N ALA A 60 -21.99 42.12 26.83
CA ALA A 60 -21.35 42.68 28.07
C ALA A 60 -19.81 42.92 28.04
N ASP A 61 -19.37 44.10 28.54
CA ASP A 61 -18.01 44.70 28.78
C ASP A 61 -18.14 45.50 30.14
N PRO A 62 -17.12 46.03 30.90
CA PRO A 62 -15.76 46.34 30.44
C PRO A 62 -14.53 46.34 31.42
N ARG A 63 -13.31 46.28 30.82
CA ARG A 63 -12.03 46.92 31.28
C ARG A 63 -11.38 46.35 32.57
N TRP A 64 -10.08 46.50 32.86
CA TRP A 64 -9.18 47.68 32.77
C TRP A 64 -7.73 47.41 32.29
N ARG A 65 -6.92 48.48 32.15
CA ARG A 65 -5.60 48.53 31.48
C ARG A 65 -4.41 48.90 32.39
N TRP A 66 -3.22 48.49 31.91
CA TRP A 66 -1.91 49.21 31.91
C TRP A 66 -1.04 49.32 33.18
N ARG A 67 0.29 49.27 32.96
CA ARG A 67 1.23 50.29 33.50
C ARG A 67 2.41 49.86 34.41
N GLY A 68 3.54 49.35 33.88
CA GLY A 68 4.80 49.40 34.64
C GLY A 68 6.01 48.68 34.06
N ARG A 69 7.16 49.36 33.94
CA ARG A 69 8.52 48.78 33.77
C ARG A 69 9.40 49.28 34.92
N ARG A 70 10.25 48.45 35.52
CA ARG A 70 11.74 48.63 35.46
C ARG A 70 12.58 47.61 36.26
N ASP A 71 13.62 47.15 35.58
CA ASP A 71 15.03 46.96 36.01
C ASP A 71 15.50 45.91 37.06
N ARG A 72 16.64 45.31 36.67
CA ARG A 72 17.84 44.92 37.46
C ARG A 72 17.87 43.64 38.32
N ARG A 73 18.83 42.78 37.90
CA ARG A 73 19.87 42.08 38.71
C ARG A 73 19.38 40.96 39.65
N ARG A 74 20.11 39.89 39.97
CA ARG A 74 21.32 39.17 39.50
C ARG A 74 21.66 38.18 40.65
N GLY A 75 21.85 36.88 40.37
CA GLY A 75 22.71 36.00 41.18
C GLY A 75 22.12 35.32 42.45
N GLY A 76 22.79 34.25 42.88
CA GLY A 76 22.39 33.34 43.97
C GLY A 76 21.47 32.20 43.49
N ARG A 77 21.62 30.90 43.84
CA ARG A 77 22.45 30.21 44.86
C ARG A 77 22.26 30.74 46.30
N GLU A 78 22.11 29.92 47.34
CA GLU A 78 22.33 28.46 47.45
C GLU A 78 21.43 27.82 48.54
N GLU A 79 21.32 26.50 48.49
CA GLU A 79 21.09 25.49 49.55
C GLU A 79 20.26 25.73 50.85
N ALA A 80 19.34 24.76 51.05
CA ALA A 80 19.22 23.86 52.22
C ALA A 80 18.55 24.27 53.56
N SER A 81 17.52 23.44 53.88
CA SER A 81 17.23 22.89 55.22
C SER A 81 16.59 23.82 56.29
N ARG A 82 15.91 23.35 57.35
CA ARG A 82 15.18 22.09 57.65
C ARG A 82 14.23 22.33 58.85
N LEU A 83 13.18 21.50 58.99
CA LEU A 83 12.31 21.33 60.19
C LEU A 83 11.30 22.48 60.48
N GLY A 84 10.20 22.14 61.18
CA GLY A 84 9.07 23.03 61.56
C GLY A 84 9.08 23.39 63.06
N PRO A 85 7.96 23.31 63.85
CA PRO A 85 6.64 22.70 63.54
C PRO A 85 5.37 23.36 64.22
N ILE A 86 4.22 22.65 64.21
CA ILE A 86 3.01 22.75 65.11
C ILE A 86 1.84 23.73 64.74
N CYS A 87 0.61 23.33 65.15
CA CYS A 87 -0.76 23.83 64.86
C CYS A 87 -1.24 24.96 65.84
N GLN A 88 -2.43 25.61 65.77
CA GLN A 88 -3.84 25.13 65.75
C GLN A 88 -4.91 26.24 65.44
N GLY A 89 -6.18 25.84 65.15
CA GLY A 89 -7.45 26.59 65.40
C GLY A 89 -7.99 27.53 64.28
N GLU A 90 -9.30 27.85 64.14
CA GLU A 90 -10.59 27.31 64.67
C GLU A 90 -11.84 27.69 63.79
N LYS A 91 -12.90 26.84 63.82
CA LYS A 91 -14.41 27.00 63.76
C LYS A 91 -15.06 28.31 63.17
N LYS A 92 -16.25 28.38 62.51
CA LYS A 92 -17.62 27.72 62.55
C LYS A 92 -18.37 28.00 61.19
N GLY A 93 -19.63 27.67 60.85
CA GLY A 93 -20.74 26.85 61.40
C GLY A 93 -22.17 27.49 61.31
N GLY A 94 -23.16 26.90 60.59
CA GLY A 94 -24.59 27.37 60.47
C GLY A 94 -25.55 26.46 59.64
N THR A 95 -26.90 26.58 59.74
CA THR A 95 -27.93 25.59 59.24
C THR A 95 -29.35 26.12 58.89
N GLY A 96 -30.14 25.43 58.02
CA GLY A 96 -31.58 25.67 57.70
C GLY A 96 -32.29 24.53 56.89
N ARG A 97 -33.65 24.47 56.76
CA ARG A 97 -34.43 23.32 56.14
C ARG A 97 -35.91 23.68 55.75
N VAL A 98 -36.67 22.76 55.08
CA VAL A 98 -38.17 22.72 54.75
C VAL A 98 -38.57 23.29 53.35
N SER A 99 -39.52 22.79 52.51
CA SER A 99 -40.22 21.47 52.30
C SER A 99 -40.87 21.24 50.87
N MET A 100 -42.20 21.00 50.74
CA MET A 100 -43.07 20.59 49.57
C MET A 100 -44.58 20.88 49.89
N PRO A 101 -45.70 20.49 49.17
CA PRO A 101 -45.97 19.65 47.95
C PRO A 101 -47.13 20.21 47.02
N PRO A 102 -48.06 19.48 46.29
CA PRO A 102 -48.17 18.11 45.68
C PRO A 102 -48.77 18.02 44.20
N CYS A 103 -49.04 16.78 43.70
CA CYS A 103 -49.95 16.33 42.59
C CYS A 103 -49.52 16.50 41.09
N THR A 104 -49.90 15.70 40.07
CA THR A 104 -50.57 14.37 39.77
C THR A 104 -50.42 14.09 38.24
N ALA A 105 -50.61 12.96 37.54
CA ALA A 105 -50.66 11.49 37.69
C ALA A 105 -51.35 10.91 36.40
N HIS A 106 -50.77 9.90 35.70
CA HIS A 106 -51.32 8.92 34.70
C HIS A 106 -50.10 8.27 33.96
N GLU A 107 -49.85 6.95 33.92
CA GLU A 107 -50.49 5.84 33.14
C GLU A 107 -50.19 5.89 31.62
N LEU A 108 -49.76 4.85 30.88
CA LEU A 108 -49.36 3.42 31.06
C LEU A 108 -48.17 3.14 30.05
N ASP A 109 -47.48 2.00 29.89
CA ASP A 109 -47.77 0.56 30.07
C ASP A 109 -46.46 -0.30 30.22
N CYS A 110 -46.55 -1.63 30.22
CA CYS A 110 -45.45 -2.60 30.42
C CYS A 110 -44.58 -2.83 29.14
N ALA A 111 -43.37 -3.42 29.13
CA ALA A 111 -42.56 -4.21 30.07
C ALA A 111 -41.03 -3.89 29.85
N SER A 112 -39.96 -4.65 30.16
CA SER A 112 -39.70 -6.03 30.66
C SER A 112 -38.33 -6.11 31.42
N THR A 113 -37.64 -7.27 31.48
CA THR A 113 -36.43 -7.55 32.31
C THR A 113 -35.50 -8.63 31.68
N PRO A 114 -34.34 -9.03 32.27
CA PRO A 114 -33.15 -8.21 32.55
C PRO A 114 -31.80 -8.90 32.19
N SER A 115 -30.67 -8.18 32.32
CA SER A 115 -29.31 -8.77 32.33
C SER A 115 -28.76 -8.97 33.76
N PRO A 116 -28.02 -10.05 34.07
CA PRO A 116 -27.54 -10.33 35.43
C PRO A 116 -26.24 -9.59 35.79
N SER A 117 -26.14 -9.14 37.05
CA SER A 117 -24.95 -8.45 37.59
C SER A 117 -24.22 -9.30 38.64
N ILE A 118 -22.90 -9.45 38.51
CA ILE A 118 -22.06 -10.17 39.49
C ILE A 118 -21.52 -9.20 40.56
N THR A 119 -21.67 -9.58 41.83
CA THR A 119 -21.20 -8.81 43.00
C THR A 119 -19.86 -9.33 43.50
N VAL A 120 -18.92 -8.43 43.81
CA VAL A 120 -17.64 -8.77 44.48
C VAL A 120 -17.53 -8.03 45.81
N MET A 121 -17.30 -8.78 46.90
CA MET A 121 -17.15 -8.23 48.26
C MET A 121 -15.77 -7.60 48.51
N ARG A 122 -15.71 -6.61 49.40
CA ARG A 122 -14.46 -6.08 49.97
C ARG A 122 -14.10 -6.80 51.28
N SER A 123 -12.84 -7.21 51.42
CA SER A 123 -12.18 -7.42 52.72
C SER A 123 -11.08 -6.37 52.96
N ARG A 124 -10.52 -6.29 54.17
CA ARG A 124 -9.66 -5.17 54.63
C ARG A 124 -8.24 -5.59 54.99
N GLY A 125 -7.26 -4.72 54.71
CA GLY A 125 -6.06 -4.52 55.54
C GLY A 125 -4.74 -4.48 54.77
N GLY A 126 -3.72 -3.74 55.27
CA GLY A 126 -2.35 -4.18 54.92
C GLY A 126 -1.11 -3.27 54.94
N ARG A 127 -1.17 -1.93 55.04
CA ARG A 127 0.00 -1.01 55.21
C ARG A 127 1.05 -0.89 54.06
N ARG A 128 1.75 0.26 54.09
CA ARG A 128 3.08 0.59 53.52
C ARG A 128 3.30 0.45 52.00
N ARG A 129 3.02 1.53 51.26
CA ARG A 129 3.86 1.90 50.10
C ARG A 129 5.21 2.40 50.60
N MET A 130 6.31 1.83 50.12
CA MET A 130 7.59 2.54 50.00
C MET A 130 7.62 3.29 48.65
N LYS A 131 8.54 4.25 48.49
CA LYS A 131 8.75 4.92 47.20
C LYS A 131 9.80 4.18 46.40
N GLU A 132 9.39 3.60 45.28
CA GLU A 132 10.26 3.43 44.11
C GLU A 132 9.62 4.20 42.95
N MET A 133 10.45 4.87 42.16
CA MET A 133 10.00 5.89 41.20
C MET A 133 11.00 6.03 40.04
N CYS A 134 11.20 4.94 39.30
CA CYS A 134 11.85 4.96 37.99
C CYS A 134 11.47 3.70 37.18
N VAL A 135 11.61 3.77 35.86
CA VAL A 135 11.46 2.65 34.90
C VAL A 135 10.09 1.94 34.88
N THR A 136 9.04 2.67 34.50
CA THR A 136 7.79 2.09 33.94
C THR A 136 7.39 2.88 32.70
N ALA A 137 7.95 2.52 31.55
CA ALA A 137 7.66 3.14 30.24
C ALA A 137 7.46 2.11 29.11
N SER A 138 8.16 0.98 29.14
CA SER A 138 8.06 -0.09 28.13
C SER A 138 6.92 -1.10 28.36
N SER A 139 6.38 -1.18 29.58
CA SER A 139 5.32 -2.15 29.94
C SER A 139 3.99 -1.84 29.26
N ASN A 140 3.64 -0.57 29.10
CA ASN A 140 2.31 -0.17 28.63
C ASN A 140 2.17 -0.39 27.12
N ALA A 141 3.14 0.04 26.32
CA ALA A 141 3.13 -0.16 24.87
C ALA A 141 3.02 -1.65 24.46
N THR A 142 3.58 -2.55 25.28
CA THR A 142 3.45 -4.01 25.08
C THR A 142 2.02 -4.51 25.30
N LEU A 143 1.31 -3.94 26.27
CA LEU A 143 -0.12 -4.23 26.51
C LEU A 143 -1.01 -3.56 25.47
N ASP A 144 -0.72 -2.33 25.06
CA ASP A 144 -1.53 -1.58 24.09
C ASP A 144 -1.53 -2.26 22.70
N ILE A 145 -0.42 -2.89 22.29
CA ILE A 145 -0.35 -3.69 21.05
C ILE A 145 -1.26 -4.93 21.13
N LEU A 146 -1.27 -5.65 22.25
CA LEU A 146 -2.10 -6.84 22.44
C LEU A 146 -3.59 -6.46 22.60
N HIS A 147 -3.89 -5.34 23.27
CA HIS A 147 -5.27 -4.89 23.46
C HIS A 147 -5.93 -4.35 22.17
N TYR A 148 -5.14 -4.02 21.14
CA TYR A 148 -5.62 -3.61 19.81
C TYR A 148 -6.17 -4.79 18.96
N ILE A 149 -5.97 -6.03 19.40
CA ILE A 149 -6.33 -7.25 18.65
C ILE A 149 -7.85 -7.52 18.70
N SER A 150 -8.59 -6.98 19.68
CA SER A 150 -10.00 -7.34 19.94
C SER A 150 -11.04 -6.58 19.08
N GLY A 151 -10.70 -6.17 17.85
CA GLY A 151 -11.65 -5.43 16.99
C GLY A 151 -11.11 -4.85 15.68
N THR A 152 -9.82 -5.03 15.38
CA THR A 152 -9.16 -4.63 14.12
C THR A 152 -8.15 -5.69 13.72
N MET A 153 -7.78 -5.77 12.43
CA MET A 153 -6.73 -6.70 11.98
C MET A 153 -5.47 -6.61 12.84
N ALA A 154 -4.89 -7.77 13.18
CA ALA A 154 -3.61 -7.80 13.85
C ALA A 154 -2.54 -7.12 12.96
N PRO A 155 -1.57 -6.38 13.53
CA PRO A 155 -0.56 -5.69 12.73
C PRO A 155 0.27 -6.65 11.86
N GLU A 156 0.49 -7.87 12.34
CA GLU A 156 1.10 -8.99 11.60
C GLU A 156 0.38 -9.26 10.28
N SER A 157 -0.95 -9.35 10.31
CA SER A 157 -1.77 -9.70 9.15
C SER A 157 -1.76 -8.57 8.13
N LEU A 158 -1.68 -7.31 8.59
CA LEU A 158 -1.47 -6.15 7.73
C LEU A 158 -0.08 -6.15 7.08
N ALA A 159 0.98 -6.59 7.77
CA ALA A 159 2.32 -6.71 7.17
C ALA A 159 2.33 -7.75 6.03
N TRP A 160 1.65 -8.89 6.21
CA TRP A 160 1.40 -9.85 5.13
C TRP A 160 0.61 -9.23 3.98
N HIS A 161 -0.55 -8.61 4.27
CA HIS A 161 -1.44 -7.96 3.30
C HIS A 161 -0.69 -6.98 2.39
N HIS A 162 0.00 -6.00 2.97
CA HIS A 162 0.75 -4.98 2.21
C HIS A 162 1.99 -5.56 1.50
N GLY A 163 2.61 -6.61 2.03
CA GLY A 163 3.74 -7.31 1.40
C GLY A 163 3.35 -8.03 0.11
N LEU A 164 2.18 -8.67 0.09
CA LEU A 164 1.71 -9.52 -1.00
C LEU A 164 1.02 -8.77 -2.16
N PHE A 165 0.72 -7.48 -2.03
CA PHE A 165 0.02 -6.69 -3.07
C PHE A 165 0.65 -6.69 -4.47
N HIS A 166 1.93 -7.03 -4.61
CA HIS A 166 2.58 -7.22 -5.92
C HIS A 166 1.95 -8.36 -6.76
N ILE A 167 1.28 -9.30 -6.10
CA ILE A 167 0.52 -10.39 -6.73
C ILE A 167 -0.65 -9.83 -7.54
N LYS A 168 -1.35 -8.77 -7.06
CA LYS A 168 -2.51 -8.19 -7.76
C LYS A 168 -2.13 -7.66 -9.16
N SER A 169 -1.01 -6.93 -9.26
CA SER A 169 -0.52 -6.40 -10.55
C SER A 169 -0.01 -7.49 -11.50
N SER A 170 0.70 -8.51 -10.96
CA SER A 170 1.25 -9.60 -11.76
C SER A 170 0.19 -10.62 -12.20
N ALA A 171 -0.83 -10.87 -11.38
CA ALA A 171 -2.00 -11.66 -11.74
C ALA A 171 -2.83 -10.98 -12.84
N LEU A 172 -3.07 -9.66 -12.74
CA LEU A 172 -3.78 -8.91 -13.79
C LEU A 172 -2.99 -8.93 -15.11
N LEU A 173 -1.67 -8.71 -15.07
CA LEU A 173 -0.82 -8.80 -16.26
C LEU A 173 -0.82 -10.21 -16.86
N CYS A 174 -0.78 -11.25 -16.01
CA CYS A 174 -0.84 -12.65 -16.43
C CYS A 174 -2.12 -12.97 -17.22
N VAL A 175 -3.31 -12.61 -16.71
CA VAL A 175 -4.57 -12.96 -17.41
C VAL A 175 -4.77 -12.20 -18.71
N VAL A 176 -4.16 -11.02 -18.83
CA VAL A 176 -4.08 -10.22 -20.06
C VAL A 176 -3.08 -10.78 -21.06
N GLY A 177 -1.98 -11.39 -20.60
CA GLY A 177 -1.05 -12.16 -21.43
C GLY A 177 -1.61 -13.51 -21.90
N LEU A 178 -2.35 -14.20 -21.03
CA LEU A 178 -3.07 -15.43 -21.35
C LEU A 178 -4.27 -15.22 -22.29
N GLY A 179 -4.82 -14.00 -22.36
CA GLY A 179 -6.00 -13.69 -23.19
C GLY A 179 -7.33 -14.12 -22.57
N ILE A 180 -7.40 -14.28 -21.24
CA ILE A 180 -8.59 -14.74 -20.51
C ILE A 180 -9.80 -13.81 -20.70
N PRO A 181 -9.69 -12.46 -20.63
CA PRO A 181 -10.83 -11.58 -20.88
C PRO A 181 -11.46 -11.81 -22.26
N SER A 182 -10.64 -11.98 -23.30
CA SER A 182 -11.12 -12.28 -24.65
C SER A 182 -11.72 -13.68 -24.80
N SER A 183 -11.22 -14.69 -24.08
CA SER A 183 -11.86 -16.01 -24.03
C SER A 183 -13.29 -15.91 -23.45
N ILE A 184 -13.43 -15.24 -22.31
CA ILE A 184 -14.73 -15.02 -21.67
C ILE A 184 -15.65 -14.20 -22.60
N HIS A 185 -15.12 -13.16 -23.27
CA HIS A 185 -15.89 -12.37 -24.24
C HIS A 185 -16.41 -13.21 -25.41
N ARG A 186 -15.53 -13.95 -26.11
CA ARG A 186 -15.89 -14.80 -27.26
C ARG A 186 -16.89 -15.91 -26.94
N ARG A 187 -17.05 -16.26 -25.65
CA ARG A 187 -18.03 -17.22 -25.14
C ARG A 187 -19.36 -16.59 -24.69
N GLY A 188 -19.55 -15.30 -24.93
CA GLY A 188 -20.78 -14.56 -24.59
C GLY A 188 -20.70 -13.81 -23.27
N GLY A 189 -19.50 -13.52 -22.77
CA GLY A 189 -19.28 -12.77 -21.52
C GLY A 189 -19.26 -13.63 -20.24
N ALA A 190 -19.38 -14.96 -20.37
CA ALA A 190 -19.31 -15.91 -19.27
C ALA A 190 -18.58 -17.21 -19.69
N ALA A 191 -17.73 -17.78 -18.82
CA ALA A 191 -17.03 -19.04 -19.08
C ALA A 191 -16.65 -19.78 -17.78
N THR A 192 -16.50 -21.10 -17.84
CA THR A 192 -15.90 -21.91 -16.76
C THR A 192 -14.37 -21.99 -16.89
N ILE A 193 -13.65 -22.52 -15.89
CA ILE A 193 -12.19 -22.72 -16.02
C ILE A 193 -11.83 -23.68 -17.19
N PRO A 194 -12.49 -24.84 -17.37
CA PRO A 194 -12.27 -25.68 -18.55
C PRO A 194 -12.44 -24.95 -19.89
N ASP A 195 -13.44 -24.07 -20.00
CA ASP A 195 -13.66 -23.24 -21.21
C ASP A 195 -12.50 -22.28 -21.46
N ILE A 196 -12.02 -21.61 -20.41
CA ILE A 196 -10.89 -20.68 -20.47
C ILE A 196 -9.60 -21.42 -20.88
N VAL A 197 -9.35 -22.61 -20.33
CA VAL A 197 -8.18 -23.44 -20.66
C VAL A 197 -8.14 -23.82 -22.15
N ILE A 198 -9.29 -24.18 -22.73
CA ILE A 198 -9.43 -24.53 -24.15
C ILE A 198 -9.01 -23.37 -25.07
N ASP A 199 -9.34 -22.13 -24.71
CA ASP A 199 -9.13 -20.97 -25.57
C ASP A 199 -7.75 -20.32 -25.43
N THR A 200 -7.13 -20.43 -24.26
CA THR A 200 -5.96 -19.61 -23.87
C THR A 200 -4.63 -20.33 -23.98
N GLY A 201 -4.63 -21.66 -24.12
CA GLY A 201 -3.41 -22.47 -24.16
C GLY A 201 -2.70 -22.58 -22.81
N VAL A 202 -3.44 -22.44 -21.70
CA VAL A 202 -2.96 -22.83 -20.37
C VAL A 202 -2.77 -24.36 -20.35
N HIS A 203 -1.64 -24.83 -19.84
CA HIS A 203 -1.36 -26.26 -19.80
C HIS A 203 -2.27 -26.99 -18.79
N PRO A 204 -2.88 -28.15 -19.13
CA PRO A 204 -3.85 -28.82 -18.24
C PRO A 204 -3.34 -29.17 -16.84
N SER A 205 -2.03 -29.41 -16.65
CA SER A 205 -1.46 -29.64 -15.30
C SER A 205 -1.52 -28.41 -14.39
N LYS A 206 -1.74 -27.21 -14.94
CA LYS A 206 -1.82 -25.94 -14.19
C LYS A 206 -3.26 -25.57 -13.78
N LEU A 207 -4.25 -26.42 -14.07
CA LEU A 207 -5.69 -26.18 -13.84
C LEU A 207 -6.01 -25.77 -12.38
N ALA A 208 -5.41 -26.44 -11.40
CA ALA A 208 -5.61 -26.13 -9.98
C ALA A 208 -5.11 -24.72 -9.62
N TYR A 209 -3.96 -24.32 -10.15
CA TYR A 209 -3.40 -22.98 -9.94
C TYR A 209 -4.22 -21.90 -10.67
N LEU A 210 -4.81 -22.21 -11.82
CA LEU A 210 -5.69 -21.27 -12.53
C LEU A 210 -6.97 -21.00 -11.75
N ARG A 211 -7.59 -22.01 -11.13
CA ARG A 211 -8.73 -21.81 -10.20
C ARG A 211 -8.40 -20.84 -9.08
N ARG A 212 -7.22 -20.95 -8.47
CA ARG A 212 -6.75 -20.07 -7.38
C ARG A 212 -6.50 -18.64 -7.85
N LEU A 213 -5.85 -18.47 -9.00
CA LEU A 213 -5.66 -17.18 -9.65
C LEU A 213 -7.01 -16.50 -9.94
N MET A 214 -7.97 -17.24 -10.50
CA MET A 214 -9.30 -16.71 -10.82
C MET A 214 -10.17 -16.46 -9.57
N ARG A 215 -10.00 -17.24 -8.50
CA ARG A 215 -10.57 -16.97 -7.15
C ARG A 215 -10.04 -15.64 -6.60
N MET A 216 -8.73 -15.39 -6.66
CA MET A 216 -8.11 -14.12 -6.26
C MET A 216 -8.56 -12.94 -7.12
N LEU A 217 -8.63 -13.11 -8.44
CA LEU A 217 -9.03 -12.05 -9.36
C LEU A 217 -10.52 -11.70 -9.24
N SER A 218 -11.37 -12.67 -8.94
CA SER A 218 -12.79 -12.41 -8.67
C SER A 218 -13.01 -11.72 -7.32
N PHE A 219 -12.28 -12.15 -6.28
CA PHE A 219 -12.24 -11.44 -5.00
C PHE A 219 -11.77 -9.98 -5.17
N CYS A 220 -10.80 -9.75 -6.06
CA CYS A 220 -10.28 -8.43 -6.39
C CYS A 220 -11.13 -7.62 -7.41
N GLY A 221 -12.34 -8.04 -7.78
CA GLY A 221 -13.22 -7.31 -8.70
C GLY A 221 -12.83 -7.33 -10.18
N VAL A 222 -11.75 -8.03 -10.55
CA VAL A 222 -11.30 -8.16 -11.95
C VAL A 222 -12.24 -9.04 -12.77
N PHE A 223 -12.98 -9.93 -12.13
CA PHE A 223 -14.08 -10.72 -12.68
C PHE A 223 -15.19 -10.83 -11.63
N THR A 224 -16.39 -11.25 -12.02
CA THR A 224 -17.34 -11.85 -11.06
C THR A 224 -17.33 -13.37 -11.21
N SER A 225 -17.67 -14.08 -10.13
CA SER A 225 -17.74 -15.54 -10.11
C SER A 225 -19.02 -16.02 -9.44
N GLU A 226 -19.80 -16.83 -10.14
CA GLU A 226 -21.01 -17.48 -9.61
C GLU A 226 -20.78 -18.98 -9.48
N GLN A 227 -21.08 -19.55 -8.31
CA GLN A 227 -21.10 -21.01 -8.07
C GLN A 227 -22.56 -21.50 -7.92
N PRO A 228 -23.21 -21.95 -9.00
CA PRO A 228 -24.52 -22.57 -8.88
C PRO A 228 -24.39 -24.00 -8.33
N ASN A 229 -24.89 -24.24 -7.12
CA ASN A 229 -25.11 -25.57 -6.52
C ASN A 229 -23.92 -26.55 -6.64
N GLU A 230 -22.79 -26.23 -6.00
CA GLU A 230 -21.57 -27.09 -5.94
C GLU A 230 -20.93 -27.44 -7.30
N SER A 231 -21.30 -26.75 -8.39
CA SER A 231 -20.66 -26.92 -9.71
C SER A 231 -19.50 -25.95 -9.97
N GLU A 232 -18.70 -26.22 -11.02
CA GLU A 232 -17.54 -25.41 -11.41
C GLU A 232 -17.93 -23.91 -11.55
N PRO A 233 -17.16 -22.96 -10.99
CA PRO A 233 -17.56 -21.56 -11.01
C PRO A 233 -17.63 -21.00 -12.44
N ILE A 234 -18.68 -20.20 -12.69
CA ILE A 234 -18.86 -19.44 -13.92
C ILE A 234 -18.31 -18.04 -13.69
N TYR A 235 -17.26 -17.68 -14.44
CA TYR A 235 -16.62 -16.38 -14.39
C TYR A 235 -17.19 -15.45 -15.46
N LYS A 236 -17.46 -14.19 -15.11
CA LYS A 236 -17.99 -13.17 -16.01
C LYS A 236 -17.15 -11.90 -15.96
N LEU A 237 -17.22 -11.12 -17.05
CA LEU A 237 -16.53 -9.84 -17.16
C LEU A 237 -17.07 -8.81 -16.16
N THR A 238 -16.17 -7.99 -15.63
CA THR A 238 -16.44 -6.72 -14.94
C THR A 238 -15.97 -5.57 -15.84
N PRO A 239 -16.23 -4.29 -15.49
CA PRO A 239 -15.79 -3.19 -16.33
C PRO A 239 -14.27 -3.15 -16.54
N LEU A 240 -13.47 -3.51 -15.53
CA LEU A 240 -12.01 -3.70 -15.67
C LEU A 240 -11.64 -4.79 -16.69
N SER A 241 -12.17 -6.01 -16.57
CA SER A 241 -11.81 -7.06 -17.53
C SER A 241 -12.37 -6.78 -18.93
N HIS A 242 -13.47 -6.04 -19.05
CA HIS A 242 -14.01 -5.64 -20.35
C HIS A 242 -13.08 -4.68 -21.11
N ILE A 243 -12.38 -3.76 -20.43
CA ILE A 243 -11.38 -2.88 -21.09
C ILE A 243 -10.02 -3.57 -21.35
N LEU A 244 -9.94 -4.89 -21.17
CA LEU A 244 -8.74 -5.71 -21.39
C LEU A 244 -8.95 -6.78 -22.47
N ILE A 245 -10.03 -6.67 -23.24
CA ILE A 245 -10.39 -7.56 -24.35
C ILE A 245 -9.54 -7.25 -25.59
N GLN A 246 -8.71 -8.21 -25.96
CA GLN A 246 -7.94 -8.27 -27.20
C GLN A 246 -8.62 -9.23 -28.19
N ASP A 247 -9.38 -8.71 -29.17
CA ASP A 247 -10.04 -9.53 -30.21
C ASP A 247 -9.63 -9.16 -31.65
N GLY A 248 -8.52 -8.44 -31.81
CA GLY A 248 -7.88 -8.15 -33.10
C GLY A 248 -8.60 -7.12 -33.98
N ALA A 249 -9.91 -6.99 -33.86
CA ALA A 249 -10.63 -5.78 -34.27
C ALA A 249 -10.20 -4.60 -33.37
N PRO A 250 -10.02 -3.38 -33.92
CA PRO A 250 -9.67 -2.21 -33.14
C PRO A 250 -10.86 -1.73 -32.30
N THR A 251 -11.03 -2.32 -31.12
CA THR A 251 -11.94 -1.75 -30.11
C THR A 251 -11.39 -0.40 -29.65
N PRO A 252 -12.25 0.60 -29.35
CA PRO A 252 -11.79 1.89 -28.86
C PRO A 252 -11.28 1.84 -27.41
N TYR A 253 -11.50 0.72 -26.70
CA TYR A 253 -11.36 0.60 -25.24
C TYR A 253 -10.46 -0.57 -24.77
N ASP A 254 -9.67 -1.22 -25.65
CA ASP A 254 -8.57 -2.09 -25.22
C ASP A 254 -7.46 -1.24 -24.59
N MET A 255 -7.14 -1.52 -23.33
CA MET A 255 -6.13 -0.85 -22.52
C MET A 255 -4.94 -1.77 -22.15
N SER A 256 -4.80 -2.91 -22.82
CA SER A 256 -3.82 -3.94 -22.46
C SER A 256 -2.35 -3.51 -22.61
N GLU A 257 -2.00 -2.64 -23.56
CA GLU A 257 -0.64 -2.07 -23.63
C GLU A 257 -0.36 -1.06 -22.52
N LEU A 258 -1.37 -0.30 -22.05
CA LEU A 258 -1.20 0.54 -20.88
C LEU A 258 -0.84 -0.31 -19.65
N LEU A 259 -1.55 -1.42 -19.43
CA LEU A 259 -1.21 -2.37 -18.37
C LEU A 259 0.22 -2.92 -18.53
N ARG A 260 0.57 -3.38 -19.74
CA ARG A 260 1.91 -3.93 -20.06
C ARG A 260 3.03 -2.91 -19.83
N ILE A 261 2.76 -1.60 -19.94
CA ILE A 261 3.73 -0.53 -19.64
C ILE A 261 3.77 -0.17 -18.14
N VAL A 262 2.63 0.02 -17.47
CA VAL A 262 2.62 0.44 -16.05
C VAL A 262 3.07 -0.67 -15.10
N ALA A 263 2.82 -1.93 -15.46
CA ALA A 263 3.26 -3.12 -14.73
C ALA A 263 4.47 -3.82 -15.40
N ARG A 264 5.18 -3.17 -16.34
CA ARG A 264 6.28 -3.80 -17.10
C ARG A 264 7.37 -4.33 -16.17
N PRO A 265 7.66 -5.64 -16.13
CA PRO A 265 8.62 -6.21 -15.17
C PRO A 265 10.02 -5.62 -15.33
N SER A 266 10.46 -5.44 -16.59
CA SER A 266 11.81 -4.98 -16.93
C SER A 266 12.08 -3.51 -16.57
N THR A 267 11.06 -2.65 -16.55
CA THR A 267 11.25 -1.17 -16.57
C THR A 267 10.33 -0.37 -15.65
N ALA A 268 9.20 -0.92 -15.19
CA ALA A 268 8.32 -0.25 -14.24
C ALA A 268 8.50 -0.83 -12.84
N VAL A 269 8.26 -2.14 -12.68
CA VAL A 269 8.34 -2.84 -11.39
C VAL A 269 9.76 -2.79 -10.83
N SER A 270 10.75 -3.15 -11.66
CA SER A 270 12.17 -3.18 -11.31
C SER A 270 12.73 -1.83 -10.84
N THR A 271 12.17 -0.71 -11.30
CA THR A 271 12.62 0.63 -10.91
C THR A 271 12.41 0.91 -9.42
N PHE A 272 11.36 0.35 -8.80
CA PHE A 272 11.11 0.55 -7.37
C PHE A 272 12.03 -0.29 -6.47
N PHE A 273 12.77 -1.25 -7.03
CA PHE A 273 13.76 -2.03 -6.28
C PHE A 273 14.95 -1.17 -5.83
N SER A 274 15.25 -0.08 -6.55
CA SER A 274 16.34 0.85 -6.24
C SER A 274 15.96 1.99 -5.27
N LEU A 275 14.72 2.00 -4.72
CA LEU A 275 14.22 3.10 -3.88
C LEU A 275 15.16 3.47 -2.72
N GLU A 276 15.61 2.50 -1.92
CA GLU A 276 16.47 2.77 -0.75
C GLU A 276 17.81 3.39 -1.15
N ALA A 277 18.48 2.82 -2.15
CA ALA A 277 19.75 3.33 -2.67
C ALA A 277 19.57 4.76 -3.22
N TRP A 278 18.49 5.00 -3.96
CA TRP A 278 18.19 6.29 -4.56
C TRP A 278 17.80 7.38 -3.54
N PHE A 279 17.20 7.00 -2.40
CA PHE A 279 16.97 7.93 -1.30
C PHE A 279 18.24 8.29 -0.53
N ARG A 280 19.24 7.40 -0.49
CA ARG A 280 20.57 7.67 0.12
C ARG A 280 21.53 8.39 -0.82
N ASP A 281 21.35 8.22 -2.12
CA ASP A 281 22.18 8.82 -3.17
C ASP A 281 22.15 10.36 -3.18
N ALA A 282 23.31 10.97 -3.43
CA ALA A 282 23.47 12.42 -3.53
C ALA A 282 23.26 12.98 -4.95
N SER A 283 23.25 12.13 -5.98
CA SER A 283 23.16 12.54 -7.38
C SER A 283 21.79 13.12 -7.77
N SER A 284 21.79 13.82 -8.91
CA SER A 284 20.57 14.32 -9.57
C SER A 284 19.86 13.26 -10.43
N MET A 285 20.33 12.02 -10.48
CA MET A 285 19.69 10.94 -11.26
C MET A 285 18.25 10.72 -10.80
N THR A 286 17.37 10.42 -11.74
CA THR A 286 16.02 9.91 -11.48
C THR A 286 16.07 8.49 -10.89
N LEU A 287 14.98 8.04 -10.28
CA LEU A 287 14.88 6.67 -9.75
C LEU A 287 15.04 5.63 -10.87
N PHE A 288 14.54 5.94 -12.08
CA PHE A 288 14.71 5.05 -13.24
C PHE A 288 16.16 4.97 -13.70
N GLU A 289 16.88 6.10 -13.78
CA GLU A 289 18.31 6.09 -14.13
C GLU A 289 19.16 5.32 -13.10
N MET A 290 18.82 5.39 -11.81
CA MET A 290 19.50 4.60 -10.78
C MET A 290 19.17 3.10 -10.86
N ALA A 291 18.04 2.70 -11.45
CA ALA A 291 17.72 1.30 -11.70
C ALA A 291 18.34 0.75 -12.99
N HIS A 292 18.42 1.56 -14.05
CA HIS A 292 18.70 1.10 -15.42
C HIS A 292 19.96 1.68 -16.07
N GLY A 293 20.64 2.64 -15.43
CA GLY A 293 21.82 3.31 -15.98
C GLY A 293 21.55 4.24 -17.18
N VAL A 294 20.28 4.44 -17.54
CA VAL A 294 19.85 5.20 -18.74
C VAL A 294 18.61 6.05 -18.43
N HIS A 295 18.53 7.24 -19.02
CA HIS A 295 17.36 8.11 -18.92
C HIS A 295 16.14 7.42 -19.60
N PRO A 296 14.90 7.48 -19.05
CA PRO A 296 13.74 6.71 -19.54
C PRO A 296 13.44 6.85 -21.03
N TRP A 297 13.84 7.98 -21.59
CA TRP A 297 13.55 8.43 -22.95
C TRP A 297 14.75 8.28 -23.90
N THR A 298 15.95 8.19 -23.33
CA THR A 298 17.10 7.64 -24.07
C THR A 298 16.87 6.15 -24.31
N LEU A 299 16.16 5.46 -23.42
CA LEU A 299 15.68 4.10 -23.68
C LEU A 299 14.64 4.07 -24.82
N THR A 300 13.62 4.93 -24.85
CA THR A 300 12.68 4.94 -26.00
C THR A 300 13.38 5.25 -27.32
N LYS A 301 14.38 6.15 -27.34
CA LYS A 301 15.20 6.40 -28.55
C LYS A 301 16.07 5.20 -28.98
N ASN A 302 16.47 4.34 -28.05
CA ASN A 302 17.42 3.24 -28.30
C ASN A 302 16.76 1.85 -28.43
N ASP A 303 15.54 1.66 -27.92
CA ASP A 303 14.76 0.43 -27.97
C ASP A 303 13.39 0.72 -28.63
N ALA A 304 13.27 0.35 -29.90
CA ALA A 304 12.03 0.53 -30.67
C ALA A 304 10.84 -0.30 -30.14
N SER A 305 11.08 -1.42 -29.43
CA SER A 305 10.02 -2.18 -28.79
C SER A 305 9.49 -1.45 -27.55
N TYR A 306 10.38 -0.79 -26.80
CA TYR A 306 9.97 0.10 -25.71
C TYR A 306 9.31 1.39 -26.23
N ASN A 307 9.82 2.01 -27.31
CA ASN A 307 9.21 3.17 -27.98
C ASN A 307 7.76 2.86 -28.38
N LYS A 308 7.57 1.80 -29.18
CA LYS A 308 6.27 1.40 -29.69
C LYS A 308 5.28 1.11 -28.56
N ALA A 309 5.67 0.32 -27.56
CA ALA A 309 4.77 -0.02 -26.45
C ALA A 309 4.38 1.21 -25.60
N VAL A 310 5.29 2.18 -25.40
CA VAL A 310 4.95 3.47 -24.77
C VAL A 310 4.00 4.28 -25.66
N ASN A 311 4.25 4.39 -26.96
CA ASN A 311 3.40 5.11 -27.90
C ASN A 311 1.99 4.50 -28.00
N ASP A 312 1.87 3.17 -28.06
CA ASP A 312 0.60 2.44 -28.06
C ASP A 312 -0.18 2.68 -26.75
N ALA A 313 0.48 2.59 -25.60
CA ALA A 313 -0.13 2.86 -24.29
C ALA A 313 -0.66 4.31 -24.20
N MET A 314 0.09 5.30 -24.69
CA MET A 314 -0.36 6.70 -24.74
C MET A 314 -1.50 6.91 -25.74
N VAL A 315 -1.52 6.16 -26.84
CA VAL A 315 -2.63 6.15 -27.81
C VAL A 315 -3.91 5.58 -27.20
N MET A 316 -3.81 4.52 -26.37
CA MET A 316 -4.93 3.95 -25.62
C MET A 316 -5.48 4.93 -24.58
N ASP A 317 -4.62 5.44 -23.70
CA ASP A 317 -4.95 6.40 -22.63
C ASP A 317 -5.64 7.66 -23.19
N SER A 318 -5.08 8.22 -24.26
CA SER A 318 -5.64 9.39 -24.94
C SER A 318 -7.01 9.13 -25.60
N ARG A 319 -7.38 7.90 -25.95
CA ARG A 319 -8.71 7.60 -26.53
C ARG A 319 -9.79 7.71 -25.46
N ILE A 320 -9.66 6.95 -24.37
CA ILE A 320 -10.65 6.97 -23.27
C ILE A 320 -10.79 8.38 -22.70
N LEU A 321 -9.66 9.04 -22.43
CA LEU A 321 -9.66 10.39 -21.89
C LEU A 321 -10.42 11.39 -22.79
N MET A 322 -10.22 11.31 -24.11
CA MET A 322 -10.85 12.23 -25.05
C MET A 322 -12.32 11.91 -25.33
N ASP A 323 -12.71 10.64 -25.33
CA ASP A 323 -14.12 10.23 -25.41
C ASP A 323 -14.91 10.80 -24.22
N ILE A 324 -14.33 10.72 -23.01
CA ILE A 324 -14.90 11.31 -21.78
C ILE A 324 -14.92 12.84 -21.85
N MET A 325 -13.78 13.48 -22.18
CA MET A 325 -13.69 14.95 -22.25
C MET A 325 -14.65 15.59 -23.25
N LEU A 326 -14.93 14.94 -24.38
CA LEU A 326 -15.80 15.48 -25.42
C LEU A 326 -17.28 15.23 -25.14
N LYS A 327 -17.63 14.12 -24.48
CA LYS A 327 -19.03 13.76 -24.14
C LYS A 327 -19.50 14.42 -22.84
N GLU A 328 -18.77 14.21 -21.74
CA GLU A 328 -19.22 14.61 -20.40
C GLU A 328 -18.92 16.07 -20.06
N VAL A 329 -17.70 16.53 -20.38
CA VAL A 329 -17.14 17.79 -19.83
C VAL A 329 -17.54 19.03 -20.65
N ASN A 330 -18.65 18.95 -21.39
CA ASN A 330 -19.17 19.98 -22.31
C ASN A 330 -18.04 20.65 -23.13
N GLY A 331 -17.39 19.87 -23.99
CA GLY A 331 -16.20 20.30 -24.75
C GLY A 331 -16.36 21.63 -25.50
N THR A 332 -17.60 22.03 -25.82
CA THR A 332 -17.95 23.34 -26.39
C THR A 332 -17.48 24.54 -25.54
N GLU A 333 -17.50 24.44 -24.20
CA GLU A 333 -16.98 25.50 -23.30
C GLU A 333 -15.45 25.63 -23.40
N ILE A 334 -14.77 24.48 -23.52
CA ILE A 334 -13.32 24.36 -23.55
C ILE A 334 -12.79 24.80 -24.93
N PHE A 335 -13.29 24.20 -26.01
CA PHE A 335 -12.71 24.31 -27.35
C PHE A 335 -13.47 25.22 -28.31
N GLY A 336 -14.79 25.40 -28.14
CA GLY A 336 -15.69 26.03 -29.13
C GLY A 336 -15.54 27.53 -29.39
N ARG A 337 -14.42 28.15 -28.96
CA ARG A 337 -14.01 29.53 -29.30
C ARG A 337 -12.61 29.63 -29.90
N LEU A 338 -11.92 28.50 -30.10
CA LEU A 338 -10.57 28.44 -30.66
C LEU A 338 -10.65 28.38 -32.19
N THR A 339 -9.59 28.81 -32.88
CA THR A 339 -9.42 28.60 -34.33
C THR A 339 -8.14 27.81 -34.64
N SER A 340 -7.21 27.75 -33.68
CA SER A 340 -5.97 26.99 -33.73
C SER A 340 -5.65 26.39 -32.36
N MET A 341 -5.09 25.18 -32.35
CA MET A 341 -4.62 24.51 -31.15
C MET A 341 -3.34 23.73 -31.45
N ILE A 342 -2.36 23.77 -30.54
CA ILE A 342 -1.18 22.92 -30.60
C ILE A 342 -1.12 21.94 -29.42
N ASP A 343 -0.94 20.67 -29.75
CA ASP A 343 -0.92 19.50 -28.86
C ASP A 343 0.52 19.09 -28.60
N VAL A 344 1.07 19.53 -27.47
CA VAL A 344 2.50 19.43 -27.15
C VAL A 344 2.76 18.19 -26.31
N GLY A 345 3.58 17.26 -26.81
CA GLY A 345 3.66 15.90 -26.29
C GLY A 345 2.44 15.04 -26.67
N GLY A 346 1.74 15.39 -27.75
CA GLY A 346 0.51 14.73 -28.21
C GLY A 346 0.70 13.36 -28.87
N GLY A 347 1.93 12.84 -28.95
CA GLY A 347 2.24 11.52 -29.48
C GLY A 347 1.80 11.35 -30.93
N HIS A 348 1.05 10.28 -31.20
CA HIS A 348 0.42 10.01 -32.50
C HIS A 348 -0.83 10.88 -32.79
N GLY A 349 -1.04 11.96 -32.01
CA GLY A 349 -2.01 13.01 -32.25
C GLY A 349 -3.46 12.64 -31.93
N VAL A 350 -3.70 11.71 -31.00
CA VAL A 350 -5.06 11.21 -30.69
C VAL A 350 -5.97 12.34 -30.19
N ALA A 351 -5.49 13.16 -29.25
CA ALA A 351 -6.25 14.30 -28.71
C ALA A 351 -6.50 15.37 -29.78
N ALA A 352 -5.45 15.84 -30.46
CA ALA A 352 -5.56 16.73 -31.60
C ALA A 352 -6.57 16.25 -32.66
N LYS A 353 -6.58 14.96 -33.02
CA LYS A 353 -7.49 14.36 -34.01
C LYS A 353 -8.93 14.26 -33.50
N ALA A 354 -9.14 13.89 -32.24
CA ALA A 354 -10.47 13.86 -31.63
C ALA A 354 -11.09 15.27 -31.57
N ILE A 355 -10.31 16.26 -31.13
CA ILE A 355 -10.72 17.67 -31.05
C ILE A 355 -10.99 18.24 -32.44
N SER A 356 -10.14 17.97 -33.44
CA SER A 356 -10.35 18.42 -34.82
C SER A 356 -11.63 17.83 -35.45
N ARG A 357 -11.96 16.57 -35.14
CA ARG A 357 -13.22 15.93 -35.62
C ARG A 357 -14.46 16.50 -34.94
N ALA A 358 -14.40 16.76 -33.64
CA ALA A 358 -15.50 17.38 -32.89
C ALA A 358 -15.69 18.87 -33.25
N PHE A 359 -14.60 19.57 -33.58
CA PHE A 359 -14.58 21.00 -33.90
C PHE A 359 -13.79 21.28 -35.19
N PRO A 360 -14.37 21.00 -36.39
CA PRO A 360 -13.66 21.11 -37.67
C PRO A 360 -13.18 22.51 -38.09
N HIS A 361 -13.47 23.54 -37.29
CA HIS A 361 -12.99 24.90 -37.45
C HIS A 361 -11.66 25.16 -36.70
N ILE A 362 -11.20 24.24 -35.87
CA ILE A 362 -9.92 24.33 -35.15
C ILE A 362 -8.83 23.66 -36.00
N LYS A 363 -7.82 24.44 -36.43
CA LYS A 363 -6.59 23.85 -36.96
C LYS A 363 -5.79 23.23 -35.80
N CYS A 364 -5.73 21.91 -35.75
CA CYS A 364 -4.94 21.19 -34.77
C CYS A 364 -3.55 20.80 -35.33
N THR A 365 -2.52 21.11 -34.56
CA THR A 365 -1.11 20.76 -34.81
C THR A 365 -0.59 19.95 -33.62
N VAL A 366 0.31 18.99 -33.83
CA VAL A 366 0.98 18.20 -32.79
C VAL A 366 2.46 18.54 -32.80
N LEU A 367 3.05 18.77 -31.63
CA LEU A 367 4.48 18.97 -31.44
C LEU A 367 5.05 17.87 -30.56
N ASP A 368 5.97 17.07 -31.09
CA ASP A 368 6.63 15.99 -30.34
C ASP A 368 8.07 15.73 -30.84
N LEU A 369 8.75 14.79 -30.21
CA LEU A 369 10.12 14.42 -30.51
C LEU A 369 10.23 13.59 -31.80
N GLU A 370 11.41 13.64 -32.43
CA GLU A 370 11.68 13.01 -33.73
C GLU A 370 11.27 11.54 -33.79
N GLN A 371 11.64 10.74 -32.78
CA GLN A 371 11.33 9.30 -32.69
C GLN A 371 9.86 8.98 -32.38
N VAL A 372 9.00 9.98 -32.22
CA VAL A 372 7.55 9.85 -32.03
C VAL A 372 6.84 10.33 -33.31
N ILE A 373 7.24 11.49 -33.83
CA ILE A 373 6.71 12.06 -35.08
C ILE A 373 7.04 11.16 -36.29
N SER A 374 8.18 10.47 -36.30
CA SER A 374 8.56 9.53 -37.37
C SER A 374 7.67 8.29 -37.47
N GLU A 375 7.00 7.91 -36.38
CA GLU A 375 6.07 6.77 -36.32
C GLU A 375 4.60 7.22 -36.42
N ALA A 376 4.33 8.53 -36.42
CA ALA A 376 2.99 9.09 -36.32
C ALA A 376 2.15 8.88 -37.62
N PRO A 377 0.88 8.45 -37.51
CA PRO A 377 0.05 8.15 -38.67
C PRO A 377 -0.45 9.43 -39.38
N SER A 378 0.01 9.64 -40.61
CA SER A 378 -0.37 10.75 -41.49
C SER A 378 -1.70 10.49 -42.21
N ASP A 379 -2.78 11.01 -41.64
CA ASP A 379 -4.15 10.94 -42.19
C ASP A 379 -4.67 12.30 -42.70
N GLY A 380 -3.86 13.36 -42.64
CA GLY A 380 -4.22 14.72 -43.06
C GLY A 380 -5.14 15.48 -42.09
N THR A 381 -5.61 14.86 -40.99
CA THR A 381 -6.48 15.53 -40.00
C THR A 381 -5.73 16.59 -39.18
N VAL A 382 -4.45 16.35 -38.91
CA VAL A 382 -3.61 17.21 -38.06
C VAL A 382 -2.21 17.36 -38.65
N GLU A 383 -1.58 18.50 -38.39
CA GLU A 383 -0.20 18.78 -38.79
C GLU A 383 0.76 18.28 -37.72
N PHE A 384 1.79 17.51 -38.08
CA PHE A 384 2.81 17.03 -37.15
C PHE A 384 4.11 17.84 -37.30
N ILE A 385 4.67 18.30 -36.18
CA ILE A 385 5.91 19.08 -36.11
C ILE A 385 6.89 18.39 -35.15
N THR A 386 8.12 18.20 -35.60
CA THR A 386 9.23 17.73 -34.76
C THR A 386 9.86 18.90 -34.00
N GLY A 387 10.01 18.80 -32.68
CA GLY A 387 10.76 19.77 -31.88
C GLY A 387 10.76 19.52 -30.37
N ASP A 388 11.67 20.18 -29.65
CA ASP A 388 11.70 20.17 -28.19
C ASP A 388 10.83 21.33 -27.63
N MET A 389 9.80 20.98 -26.86
CA MET A 389 8.90 21.93 -26.20
C MET A 389 9.58 22.89 -25.21
N PHE A 390 10.78 22.54 -24.72
CA PHE A 390 11.60 23.42 -23.87
C PHE A 390 12.40 24.45 -24.66
N GLU A 391 12.67 24.19 -25.95
CA GLU A 391 13.33 25.13 -26.86
C GLU A 391 12.31 26.04 -27.57
N TYR A 392 11.26 25.45 -28.16
CA TYR A 392 10.26 26.17 -28.95
C TYR A 392 8.90 25.48 -28.97
N ILE A 393 7.83 26.29 -28.93
CA ILE A 393 6.45 25.86 -29.20
C ILE A 393 5.84 26.86 -30.19
N PRO A 394 5.34 26.42 -31.37
CA PRO A 394 4.63 27.27 -32.32
C PRO A 394 3.42 28.00 -31.69
N PRO A 395 3.15 29.27 -32.06
CA PRO A 395 2.00 29.99 -31.53
C PRO A 395 0.64 29.44 -31.99
N ALA A 396 -0.34 29.43 -31.08
CA ALA A 396 -1.74 29.04 -31.33
C ALA A 396 -2.69 29.71 -30.32
N ASP A 397 -4.01 29.71 -30.59
CA ASP A 397 -5.01 30.25 -29.66
C ASP A 397 -5.05 29.45 -28.34
N ALA A 398 -4.84 28.14 -28.42
CA ALA A 398 -4.59 27.29 -27.27
C ALA A 398 -3.34 26.42 -27.44
N VAL A 399 -2.58 26.30 -26.36
CA VAL A 399 -1.63 25.19 -26.17
C VAL A 399 -2.31 24.16 -25.28
N PHE A 400 -2.45 22.94 -25.79
CA PHE A 400 -2.71 21.74 -25.00
C PHE A 400 -1.34 21.26 -24.49
N LEU A 401 -1.21 21.10 -23.16
CA LEU A 401 0.05 21.16 -22.39
C LEU A 401 0.60 22.59 -22.16
N LYS A 402 1.72 22.72 -21.42
CA LYS A 402 2.06 23.92 -20.62
C LYS A 402 2.98 24.92 -21.33
N CYS A 403 2.47 25.95 -22.01
CA CYS A 403 3.28 27.14 -22.30
C CYS A 403 2.51 28.47 -22.42
N LYS A 404 2.84 29.44 -21.56
CA LYS A 404 2.31 30.80 -21.66
C LYS A 404 2.94 31.63 -22.78
N ARG A 405 4.19 31.33 -23.18
CA ARG A 405 4.95 32.15 -24.16
C ARG A 405 4.46 31.98 -25.61
N ALA A 406 3.66 30.96 -25.89
CA ALA A 406 3.14 30.65 -27.23
C ALA A 406 1.66 31.04 -27.43
N ILE A 407 0.98 31.62 -26.43
CA ILE A 407 -0.44 32.00 -26.52
C ILE A 407 -0.66 33.52 -26.57
N PRO A 408 -1.77 33.98 -27.19
CA PRO A 408 -2.24 35.37 -27.07
C PRO A 408 -2.55 35.80 -25.63
N SER A 409 -2.81 37.10 -25.43
CA SER A 409 -3.33 37.61 -24.16
C SER A 409 -4.74 37.07 -23.86
N ARG A 410 -5.16 37.16 -22.59
CA ARG A 410 -6.54 36.84 -22.16
C ARG A 410 -7.58 37.58 -23.00
N ASP A 411 -7.32 38.86 -23.29
CA ASP A 411 -8.24 39.74 -24.02
C ASP A 411 -8.32 39.38 -25.51
N ALA A 412 -7.31 38.66 -26.03
CA ALA A 412 -7.29 38.03 -27.35
C ALA A 412 -7.74 36.55 -27.32
N GLY A 413 -8.29 36.07 -26.21
CA GLY A 413 -8.90 34.73 -26.09
C GLY A 413 -7.94 33.57 -25.79
N GLY A 414 -6.64 33.83 -25.59
CA GLY A 414 -5.62 32.79 -25.44
C GLY A 414 -5.84 31.87 -24.23
N LYS A 415 -5.74 30.55 -24.42
CA LYS A 415 -5.92 29.52 -23.36
C LYS A 415 -4.69 28.61 -23.23
N VAL A 416 -4.46 28.06 -22.04
CA VAL A 416 -3.62 26.87 -21.84
C VAL A 416 -4.52 25.77 -21.26
N ILE A 417 -4.52 24.60 -21.88
CA ILE A 417 -5.31 23.44 -21.45
C ILE A 417 -4.34 22.41 -20.88
N ILE A 418 -4.59 21.98 -19.64
CA ILE A 418 -3.75 21.01 -18.93
C ILE A 418 -4.66 19.91 -18.41
N VAL A 419 -4.49 18.70 -18.94
CA VAL A 419 -5.06 17.50 -18.35
C VAL A 419 -3.98 16.82 -17.52
N ASN A 420 -4.21 16.66 -16.22
CA ASN A 420 -3.31 15.97 -15.32
C ASN A 420 -4.02 15.65 -13.99
N VAL A 421 -3.45 14.75 -13.18
CA VAL A 421 -3.99 14.43 -11.85
C VAL A 421 -3.83 15.62 -10.90
N VAL A 422 -4.95 16.02 -10.28
CA VAL A 422 -5.00 16.97 -9.16
C VAL A 422 -5.35 16.19 -7.90
N LEU A 423 -4.41 16.13 -6.95
CA LEU A 423 -4.50 15.30 -5.76
C LEU A 423 -5.62 15.81 -4.82
N GLY A 424 -6.52 14.91 -4.42
CA GLY A 424 -7.61 15.19 -3.48
C GLY A 424 -8.76 16.06 -4.01
N HIS A 425 -8.63 16.65 -5.20
CA HIS A 425 -9.67 17.52 -5.75
C HIS A 425 -10.81 16.69 -6.36
N GLY A 426 -12.01 16.80 -5.77
CA GLY A 426 -13.23 16.14 -6.24
C GLY A 426 -13.42 14.68 -5.78
N ALA A 427 -12.36 14.02 -5.32
CA ALA A 427 -12.41 12.61 -4.94
C ALA A 427 -13.12 12.38 -3.60
N GLN A 428 -14.28 11.70 -3.66
CA GLN A 428 -14.98 11.17 -2.47
C GLN A 428 -14.71 9.67 -2.25
N ASP A 429 -14.23 8.97 -3.27
CA ASP A 429 -13.93 7.53 -3.22
C ASP A 429 -12.47 7.27 -2.78
N HIS A 430 -12.30 6.33 -1.86
CA HIS A 430 -11.01 5.91 -1.31
C HIS A 430 -10.09 5.25 -2.35
N ALA A 431 -10.63 4.41 -3.24
CA ALA A 431 -9.86 3.74 -4.29
C ALA A 431 -9.33 4.72 -5.34
N ILE A 432 -10.09 5.78 -5.67
CA ILE A 432 -9.59 6.83 -6.57
C ILE A 432 -8.48 7.64 -5.89
N LEU A 433 -8.67 8.04 -4.63
CA LEU A 433 -7.63 8.72 -3.84
C LEU A 433 -6.34 7.88 -3.73
N GLU A 434 -6.47 6.57 -3.50
CA GLU A 434 -5.31 5.68 -3.45
C GLU A 434 -4.58 5.62 -4.79
N THR A 435 -5.35 5.53 -5.88
CA THR A 435 -4.82 5.50 -7.25
C THR A 435 -4.09 6.81 -7.59
N GLN A 436 -4.59 7.96 -7.14
CA GLN A 436 -3.92 9.25 -7.28
C GLN A 436 -2.56 9.30 -6.56
N VAL A 437 -2.46 8.83 -5.31
CA VAL A 437 -1.18 8.84 -4.57
C VAL A 437 -0.21 7.76 -5.05
N LEU A 438 -0.70 6.61 -5.51
CA LEU A 438 0.11 5.60 -6.20
C LEU A 438 0.70 6.17 -7.49
N PHE A 439 -0.08 6.93 -8.27
CA PHE A 439 0.40 7.57 -9.49
C PHE A 439 1.44 8.68 -9.22
N ASP A 440 1.31 9.43 -8.13
CA ASP A 440 2.33 10.42 -7.73
C ASP A 440 3.68 9.75 -7.34
N VAL A 441 3.62 8.61 -6.63
CA VAL A 441 4.82 7.80 -6.33
C VAL A 441 5.38 7.14 -7.61
N TYR A 442 4.50 6.68 -8.51
CA TYR A 442 4.91 6.14 -9.82
C TYR A 442 5.70 7.18 -10.63
N MET A 443 5.21 8.43 -10.70
CA MET A 443 5.85 9.51 -11.44
C MET A 443 7.23 9.92 -10.92
N MET A 444 7.62 9.51 -9.70
CA MET A 444 8.99 9.70 -9.20
C MET A 444 10.05 9.00 -10.09
N ARG A 445 9.66 7.96 -10.85
CA ARG A 445 10.57 7.31 -11.83
C ARG A 445 11.11 8.27 -12.88
N TYR A 446 10.35 9.31 -13.24
CA TYR A 446 10.72 10.35 -14.21
C TYR A 446 11.19 11.66 -13.54
N GLY A 447 11.26 11.71 -12.21
CA GLY A 447 11.34 12.98 -11.45
C GLY A 447 10.08 13.85 -11.57
N GLY A 448 9.00 13.33 -12.19
CA GLY A 448 7.72 14.00 -12.31
C GLY A 448 7.03 14.17 -10.95
N ALA A 449 5.89 14.86 -10.92
CA ALA A 449 5.11 15.06 -9.70
C ALA A 449 3.65 15.40 -9.97
N GLN A 450 2.75 14.82 -9.18
CA GLN A 450 1.38 15.27 -9.05
C GLN A 450 1.22 16.22 -7.86
N ARG A 451 0.15 17.01 -7.89
CA ARG A 451 0.02 18.22 -7.08
C ARG A 451 -1.41 18.42 -6.59
N GLU A 452 -1.51 18.97 -5.40
CA GLU A 452 -2.76 19.47 -4.84
C GLU A 452 -3.13 20.82 -5.49
N GLU A 453 -4.41 21.21 -5.45
CA GLU A 453 -4.89 22.44 -6.09
C GLU A 453 -4.12 23.70 -5.65
N HIS A 454 -3.72 23.78 -4.38
CA HIS A 454 -2.99 24.94 -3.86
C HIS A 454 -1.58 25.07 -4.48
N GLU A 455 -0.93 23.95 -4.81
CA GLU A 455 0.36 23.93 -5.50
C GLU A 455 0.21 24.34 -6.98
N TRP A 456 -0.85 23.89 -7.64
CA TRP A 456 -1.22 24.32 -9.00
C TRP A 456 -1.49 25.83 -9.06
N ARG A 457 -2.31 26.34 -8.13
CA ARG A 457 -2.59 27.78 -7.97
C ARG A 457 -1.30 28.59 -7.87
N LYS A 458 -0.36 28.15 -7.04
CA LYS A 458 0.96 28.80 -6.90
C LYS A 458 1.71 28.83 -8.24
N ILE A 459 1.80 27.70 -8.94
CA ILE A 459 2.48 27.59 -10.23
C ILE A 459 1.84 28.49 -11.29
N PHE A 460 0.50 28.56 -11.34
CA PHE A 460 -0.20 29.43 -12.29
C PHE A 460 0.09 30.91 -12.01
N LEU A 461 0.08 31.32 -10.73
CA LEU A 461 0.44 32.69 -10.32
C LEU A 461 1.92 33.02 -10.57
N GLU A 462 2.85 32.08 -10.34
CA GLU A 462 4.29 32.27 -10.61
C GLU A 462 4.61 32.32 -12.11
N ALA A 463 3.86 31.59 -12.95
CA ALA A 463 3.86 31.77 -14.41
C ALA A 463 3.11 33.05 -14.88
N GLY A 464 2.45 33.75 -13.96
CA GLY A 464 1.72 34.99 -14.19
C GLY A 464 0.39 34.83 -14.91
N PHE A 465 -0.28 33.69 -14.78
CA PHE A 465 -1.71 33.59 -15.10
C PHE A 465 -2.51 34.30 -13.99
N SER A 466 -3.45 35.15 -14.38
CA SER A 466 -4.30 35.91 -13.45
C SER A 466 -5.62 35.20 -13.13
N ASP A 467 -5.88 34.06 -13.76
CA ASP A 467 -7.14 33.31 -13.69
C ASP A 467 -6.89 31.85 -14.10
N TYR A 468 -7.68 30.92 -13.55
CA TYR A 468 -7.66 29.49 -13.90
C TYR A 468 -8.97 28.82 -13.45
N LYS A 469 -9.42 27.81 -14.20
CA LYS A 469 -10.53 26.92 -13.83
C LYS A 469 -9.99 25.49 -13.82
N ILE A 470 -10.03 24.82 -12.68
CA ILE A 470 -9.91 23.36 -12.61
C ILE A 470 -11.30 22.80 -12.92
N THR A 471 -11.36 21.71 -13.69
CA THR A 471 -12.60 20.99 -13.98
C THR A 471 -12.28 19.51 -13.85
N PRO A 472 -13.00 18.74 -13.01
CA PRO A 472 -12.85 17.30 -13.00
C PRO A 472 -13.31 16.73 -14.35
N ILE A 473 -12.51 15.82 -14.89
CA ILE A 473 -12.76 15.15 -16.18
C ILE A 473 -13.14 13.68 -15.98
N LEU A 474 -12.61 13.04 -14.93
CA LEU A 474 -12.88 11.64 -14.58
C LEU A 474 -13.70 11.63 -13.29
N GLY A 475 -14.98 11.24 -13.38
CA GLY A 475 -15.81 10.70 -12.30
C GLY A 475 -15.68 11.31 -10.89
N PHE A 476 -15.62 12.64 -10.76
CA PHE A 476 -15.65 13.35 -9.47
C PHE A 476 -16.95 14.12 -9.21
N GLN A 477 -17.98 13.85 -10.02
CA GLN A 477 -19.37 14.20 -9.71
C GLN A 477 -20.26 13.02 -10.08
N SER A 478 -21.25 12.75 -9.23
CA SER A 478 -22.23 11.69 -9.45
C SER A 478 -23.23 12.10 -10.53
N ILE A 479 -23.01 11.65 -11.76
CA ILE A 479 -24.02 11.77 -12.83
C ILE A 479 -25.13 10.74 -12.57
N ILE A 480 -26.29 11.24 -12.19
CA ILE A 480 -27.55 10.50 -12.27
C ILE A 480 -28.06 10.69 -13.70
N GLU A 481 -28.43 9.60 -14.37
CA GLU A 481 -29.06 9.54 -15.70
C GLU A 481 -28.21 10.09 -16.87
N GLU A 482 -27.34 9.24 -17.45
CA GLU A 482 -27.39 8.78 -18.87
C GLU A 482 -26.21 7.82 -19.21
N GLU A 483 -26.41 6.92 -20.19
CA GLU A 483 -25.49 5.86 -20.70
C GLU A 483 -24.64 5.03 -19.69
N GLU A 484 -25.20 3.89 -19.27
CA GLU A 484 -24.55 2.81 -18.49
C GLU A 484 -23.16 2.38 -19.03
N SER A 485 -22.92 2.49 -20.33
CA SER A 485 -21.63 2.14 -20.95
C SER A 485 -20.47 3.05 -20.54
N ILE A 486 -20.71 4.34 -20.29
CA ILE A 486 -19.62 5.29 -19.98
C ILE A 486 -19.23 5.21 -18.50
N GLN A 487 -20.21 5.02 -17.61
CA GLN A 487 -19.95 4.81 -16.18
C GLN A 487 -19.10 3.54 -15.94
N ASN A 488 -19.42 2.46 -16.66
CA ASN A 488 -18.59 1.24 -16.66
C ASN A 488 -17.17 1.50 -17.20
N LEU A 489 -17.03 2.21 -18.33
CA LEU A 489 -15.71 2.56 -18.90
C LEU A 489 -14.85 3.34 -17.89
N HIS A 490 -15.43 4.30 -17.17
CA HIS A 490 -14.75 5.05 -16.11
C HIS A 490 -14.30 4.14 -14.95
N GLN A 491 -15.19 3.29 -14.44
CA GLN A 491 -14.88 2.38 -13.33
C GLN A 491 -13.72 1.45 -13.68
N GLY A 492 -13.78 0.78 -14.84
CA GLY A 492 -12.72 -0.10 -15.30
C GLY A 492 -11.37 0.62 -15.46
N TYR A 493 -11.38 1.87 -15.94
CA TYR A 493 -10.17 2.69 -16.09
C TYR A 493 -9.53 3.06 -14.73
N VAL A 494 -10.33 3.38 -13.71
CA VAL A 494 -9.82 3.60 -12.34
C VAL A 494 -9.22 2.32 -11.76
N GLU A 495 -9.95 1.21 -11.85
CA GLU A 495 -9.50 -0.10 -11.35
C GLU A 495 -8.22 -0.56 -12.07
N LEU A 496 -8.09 -0.29 -13.37
CA LEU A 496 -6.88 -0.60 -14.14
C LEU A 496 -5.65 0.12 -13.59
N TRP A 497 -5.76 1.44 -13.36
CA TRP A 497 -4.66 2.22 -12.78
C TRP A 497 -4.36 1.78 -11.34
N HIS A 498 -5.38 1.44 -10.55
CA HIS A 498 -5.19 0.87 -9.21
C HIS A 498 -4.39 -0.44 -9.27
N HIS A 499 -4.94 -1.48 -9.91
CA HIS A 499 -4.35 -2.81 -9.94
C HIS A 499 -3.02 -2.85 -10.71
N GLY A 500 -2.82 -1.97 -11.70
CA GLY A 500 -1.54 -1.78 -12.37
C GLY A 500 -0.43 -1.26 -11.43
N LEU A 501 -0.76 -0.37 -10.49
CA LEU A 501 0.21 0.34 -9.65
C LEU A 501 0.42 -0.24 -8.23
N VAL A 502 -0.46 -1.10 -7.71
CA VAL A 502 -0.32 -1.63 -6.33
C VAL A 502 0.99 -2.39 -6.05
N HIS A 503 1.72 -2.86 -7.06
CA HIS A 503 3.09 -3.39 -6.92
C HIS A 503 4.09 -2.40 -6.27
N ILE A 504 3.79 -1.10 -6.30
CA ILE A 504 4.59 -0.06 -5.63
C ILE A 504 4.48 -0.18 -4.10
N LYS A 505 3.30 -0.56 -3.56
CA LYS A 505 3.03 -0.61 -2.10
C LYS A 505 4.07 -1.42 -1.30
N PRO A 506 4.37 -2.69 -1.63
CA PRO A 506 5.38 -3.46 -0.90
C PRO A 506 6.80 -2.89 -1.05
N SER A 507 7.13 -2.34 -2.22
CA SER A 507 8.44 -1.70 -2.47
C SER A 507 8.62 -0.42 -1.63
N ALA A 508 7.55 0.38 -1.50
CA ALA A 508 7.51 1.58 -0.66
C ALA A 508 7.62 1.23 0.83
N LEU A 509 6.86 0.23 1.30
CA LEU A 509 6.90 -0.25 2.68
C LEU A 509 8.29 -0.82 3.04
N LEU A 510 8.85 -1.69 2.19
CA LEU A 510 10.20 -2.22 2.34
C LEU A 510 11.27 -1.11 2.34
N CYS A 511 11.10 -0.07 1.53
CA CYS A 511 12.00 1.08 1.51
C CYS A 511 12.00 1.83 2.84
N VAL A 512 10.85 2.19 3.40
CA VAL A 512 10.81 2.97 4.65
C VAL A 512 11.33 2.20 5.86
N VAL A 513 11.13 0.87 5.88
CA VAL A 513 11.70 -0.02 6.90
C VAL A 513 13.22 -0.12 6.75
N ARG A 514 13.75 -0.27 5.52
CA ARG A 514 15.21 -0.29 5.27
C ARG A 514 15.90 1.06 5.47
N LEU A 515 15.18 2.17 5.31
CA LEU A 515 15.64 3.50 5.71
C LEU A 515 15.62 3.72 7.24
N GLY A 516 14.94 2.86 8.01
CA GLY A 516 14.81 3.00 9.47
C GLY A 516 13.85 4.10 9.91
N ILE A 517 12.88 4.46 9.05
CA ILE A 517 11.93 5.55 9.30
C ILE A 517 11.04 5.27 10.53
N PRO A 518 10.46 4.06 10.72
CA PRO A 518 9.68 3.77 11.94
C PRO A 518 10.50 3.99 13.22
N SER A 519 11.76 3.55 13.24
CA SER A 519 12.68 3.77 14.37
C SER A 519 13.03 5.25 14.59
N SER A 520 13.15 6.06 13.53
CA SER A 520 13.35 7.51 13.67
C SER A 520 12.14 8.18 14.35
N ILE A 521 10.93 7.87 13.85
CA ILE A 521 9.68 8.39 14.43
C ILE A 521 9.53 7.92 15.89
N HIS A 522 9.86 6.65 16.19
CA HIS A 522 9.82 6.11 17.55
C HIS A 522 10.77 6.85 18.50
N ARG A 523 12.06 6.97 18.16
CA ARG A 523 13.07 7.66 18.99
C ARG A 523 12.77 9.14 19.25
N ARG A 524 11.89 9.75 18.44
CA ARG A 524 11.41 11.14 18.60
C ARG A 524 10.12 11.26 19.40
N GLY A 525 9.64 10.17 20.00
CA GLY A 525 8.43 10.13 20.83
C GLY A 525 7.18 9.69 20.07
N GLY A 526 7.33 8.96 18.96
CA GLY A 526 6.23 8.45 18.14
C GLY A 526 5.68 9.45 17.11
N ALA A 527 6.29 10.62 16.96
CA ALA A 527 5.92 11.67 16.01
C ALA A 527 7.17 12.39 15.46
N ALA A 528 7.21 12.66 14.14
CA ALA A 528 8.31 13.40 13.50
C ALA A 528 7.87 14.15 12.23
N THR A 529 8.56 15.23 11.88
CA THR A 529 8.41 15.88 10.56
C THR A 529 9.33 15.24 9.52
N ILE A 530 9.15 15.56 8.23
CA ILE A 530 10.05 15.06 7.17
C ILE A 530 11.51 15.51 7.38
N PRO A 531 11.83 16.79 7.72
CA PRO A 531 13.18 17.19 8.11
C PRO A 531 13.77 16.38 9.27
N ASP A 532 12.97 16.04 10.28
CA ASP A 532 13.40 15.20 11.41
C ASP A 532 13.79 13.78 10.97
N ILE A 533 12.95 13.17 10.12
CA ILE A 533 13.20 11.84 9.55
C ILE A 533 14.49 11.85 8.70
N VAL A 534 14.68 12.89 7.87
CA VAL A 534 15.88 13.04 7.02
C VAL A 534 17.17 13.09 7.86
N ILE A 535 17.16 13.77 9.00
CA ILE A 535 18.32 13.87 9.91
C ILE A 535 18.72 12.50 10.48
N ASP A 536 17.75 11.65 10.81
CA ASP A 536 18.00 10.38 11.51
C ASP A 536 18.33 9.20 10.60
N THR A 537 17.86 9.23 9.35
CA THR A 537 17.81 8.05 8.46
C THR A 537 18.88 8.02 7.39
N GLY A 538 19.59 9.13 7.18
CA GLY A 538 20.58 9.26 6.11
C GLY A 538 19.96 9.32 4.71
N VAL A 539 18.70 9.74 4.59
CA VAL A 539 18.12 10.17 3.31
C VAL A 539 18.80 11.46 2.87
N HIS A 540 19.22 11.55 1.61
CA HIS A 540 19.92 12.72 1.12
C HIS A 540 18.96 13.94 1.01
N PRO A 541 19.35 15.15 1.47
CA PRO A 541 18.45 16.31 1.51
C PRO A 541 17.84 16.73 0.17
N SER A 542 18.47 16.40 -0.98
CA SER A 542 17.86 16.66 -2.30
C SER A 542 16.62 15.81 -2.58
N LYS A 543 16.47 14.66 -1.90
CA LYS A 543 15.37 13.70 -2.12
C LYS A 543 14.14 13.99 -1.23
N LEU A 544 14.19 15.03 -0.39
CA LEU A 544 13.13 15.39 0.59
C LEU A 544 11.74 15.55 -0.06
N ALA A 545 11.67 16.17 -1.25
CA ALA A 545 10.42 16.36 -1.99
C ALA A 545 9.81 15.06 -2.55
N TYR A 546 10.58 13.97 -2.63
CA TYR A 546 10.10 12.62 -2.96
C TYR A 546 9.71 11.85 -1.69
N LEU A 547 10.46 12.03 -0.60
CA LEU A 547 10.14 11.40 0.69
C LEU A 547 8.77 11.85 1.21
N ARG A 548 8.41 13.14 1.07
CA ARG A 548 7.05 13.65 1.34
C ARG A 548 5.96 12.84 0.64
N ARG A 549 6.18 12.42 -0.60
CA ARG A 549 5.18 11.72 -1.43
C ARG A 549 5.07 10.25 -1.08
N LEU A 550 6.21 9.60 -0.85
CA LEU A 550 6.27 8.24 -0.31
C LEU A 550 5.54 8.19 1.05
N MET A 551 5.80 9.14 1.94
CA MET A 551 5.13 9.23 3.23
C MET A 551 3.64 9.60 3.11
N ARG A 552 3.24 10.49 2.18
CA ARG A 552 1.81 10.76 1.87
C ARG A 552 1.07 9.51 1.40
N MET A 553 1.66 8.73 0.48
CA MET A 553 1.09 7.46 0.01
C MET A 553 1.01 6.42 1.14
N LEU A 554 2.05 6.30 1.97
CA LEU A 554 2.08 5.36 3.09
C LEU A 554 1.14 5.76 4.23
N SER A 555 0.94 7.05 4.48
CA SER A 555 -0.10 7.55 5.38
C SER A 555 -1.51 7.28 4.86
N PHE A 556 -1.74 7.43 3.55
CA PHE A 556 -3.01 7.05 2.93
C PHE A 556 -3.27 5.54 3.08
N CYS A 557 -2.26 4.70 2.85
CA CYS A 557 -2.33 3.26 3.03
C CYS A 557 -2.32 2.79 4.52
N GLY A 558 -2.54 3.67 5.51
CA GLY A 558 -2.61 3.31 6.94
C GLY A 558 -1.29 2.85 7.58
N VAL A 559 -0.16 2.90 6.87
CA VAL A 559 1.17 2.54 7.42
C VAL A 559 1.64 3.59 8.43
N PHE A 560 1.26 4.85 8.23
CA PHE A 560 1.48 5.95 9.19
C PHE A 560 0.18 6.76 9.31
N THR A 561 0.09 7.65 10.30
CA THR A 561 -0.87 8.78 10.21
C THR A 561 -0.10 10.08 9.97
N SER A 562 -0.75 11.05 9.34
CA SER A 562 -0.18 12.38 9.06
C SER A 562 -1.15 13.48 9.48
N GLU A 563 -0.70 14.38 10.35
CA GLU A 563 -1.46 15.57 10.77
C GLU A 563 -0.81 16.83 10.18
N GLN A 564 -1.61 17.70 9.56
CA GLN A 564 -1.20 19.04 9.12
C GLN A 564 -1.79 20.12 10.04
N PRO A 565 -1.11 20.53 11.12
CA PRO A 565 -1.55 21.66 11.91
C PRO A 565 -1.29 22.98 11.16
N ASN A 566 -2.36 23.70 10.79
CA ASN A 566 -2.35 25.09 10.34
C ASN A 566 -1.28 25.45 9.28
N GLU A 567 -1.37 24.86 8.08
CA GLU A 567 -0.47 25.12 6.93
C GLU A 567 1.03 24.86 7.18
N SER A 568 1.40 24.11 8.23
CA SER A 568 2.79 23.74 8.53
C SER A 568 3.16 22.34 8.00
N GLU A 569 4.45 21.99 8.06
CA GLU A 569 4.98 20.70 7.61
C GLU A 569 4.22 19.52 8.27
N PRO A 570 3.77 18.50 7.52
CA PRO A 570 3.01 17.40 8.12
C PRO A 570 3.83 16.65 9.18
N ILE A 571 3.18 16.36 10.31
CA ILE A 571 3.73 15.53 11.39
C ILE A 571 3.25 14.11 11.17
N TYR A 572 4.20 13.19 10.98
CA TYR A 572 3.94 11.76 10.77
C TYR A 572 4.06 11.01 12.09
N LYS A 573 3.12 10.10 12.35
CA LYS A 573 3.07 9.26 13.56
C LYS A 573 2.96 7.79 13.20
N LEU A 574 3.37 6.92 14.14
CA LEU A 574 3.27 5.48 13.98
C LEU A 574 1.80 5.00 14.09
N THR A 575 1.37 4.16 13.15
CA THR A 575 0.25 3.22 13.37
C THR A 575 0.79 1.87 13.86
N PRO A 576 -0.07 0.95 14.36
CA PRO A 576 0.37 -0.39 14.74
C PRO A 576 1.17 -1.13 13.65
N LEU A 577 0.83 -0.95 12.37
CA LEU A 577 1.55 -1.51 11.22
C LEU A 577 2.99 -0.98 11.10
N SER A 578 3.23 0.32 11.23
CA SER A 578 4.62 0.83 11.31
C SER A 578 5.32 0.45 12.62
N HIS A 579 4.59 0.29 13.73
CA HIS A 579 5.19 0.04 15.04
C HIS A 579 5.84 -1.36 15.12
N ILE A 580 5.31 -2.35 14.41
CA ILE A 580 5.94 -3.68 14.26
C ILE A 580 7.17 -3.68 13.33
N HIS A 581 7.68 -2.50 12.92
CA HIS A 581 8.94 -2.33 12.20
C HIS A 581 9.93 -1.41 12.93
N VAL A 582 9.75 -1.25 14.25
CA VAL A 582 10.62 -0.43 15.12
C VAL A 582 11.79 -1.25 15.65
N LEU A 583 12.98 -0.96 15.12
CA LEU A 583 14.28 -1.36 15.65
C LEU A 583 14.79 -0.30 16.64
N ASP A 584 14.91 -0.61 17.93
CA ASP A 584 15.46 0.32 18.96
C ASP A 584 16.59 -0.29 19.80
N GLY A 585 17.46 -1.08 19.16
CA GLY A 585 18.69 -1.64 19.76
C GLY A 585 18.49 -2.81 20.73
N ALA A 586 17.39 -2.82 21.48
CA ALA A 586 16.88 -4.01 22.15
C ALA A 586 16.04 -4.84 21.16
N PRO A 587 16.16 -6.19 21.13
CA PRO A 587 15.27 -7.04 20.34
C PRO A 587 13.84 -6.95 20.89
N THR A 588 12.94 -6.31 20.14
CA THR A 588 11.50 -6.41 20.41
C THR A 588 11.03 -7.80 19.93
N PRO A 589 10.09 -8.46 20.64
CA PRO A 589 9.59 -9.77 20.21
C PRO A 589 8.59 -9.70 19.04
N TYR A 590 8.35 -8.52 18.48
CA TYR A 590 7.30 -8.22 17.49
C TYR A 590 7.82 -7.48 16.23
N ASP A 591 9.13 -7.47 15.96
CA ASP A 591 9.71 -6.77 14.78
C ASP A 591 9.59 -7.59 13.48
N MET A 592 8.52 -7.36 12.72
CA MET A 592 8.25 -7.99 11.43
C MET A 592 9.12 -7.48 10.27
N SER A 593 10.19 -6.73 10.53
CA SER A 593 11.09 -6.24 9.48
C SER A 593 11.73 -7.36 8.65
N GLU A 594 12.11 -8.49 9.24
CA GLU A 594 12.70 -9.61 8.49
C GLU A 594 11.66 -10.35 7.64
N LEU A 595 10.42 -10.50 8.14
CA LEU A 595 9.32 -11.06 7.37
C LEU A 595 9.02 -10.20 6.13
N LEU A 596 8.87 -8.88 6.32
CA LEU A 596 8.69 -7.93 5.22
C LEU A 596 9.82 -8.04 4.18
N ARG A 597 11.07 -8.18 4.63
CA ARG A 597 12.25 -8.30 3.75
C ARG A 597 12.27 -9.58 2.92
N ILE A 598 11.62 -10.68 3.35
CA ILE A 598 11.50 -11.89 2.53
C ILE A 598 10.26 -11.88 1.64
N VAL A 599 9.08 -11.46 2.13
CA VAL A 599 7.83 -11.47 1.32
C VAL A 599 7.78 -10.37 0.26
N ALA A 600 8.45 -9.25 0.50
CA ALA A 600 8.64 -8.19 -0.48
C ALA A 600 10.03 -8.23 -1.16
N ARG A 601 10.81 -9.33 -1.02
CA ARG A 601 12.18 -9.42 -1.57
C ARG A 601 12.17 -9.24 -3.09
N PRO A 602 12.79 -8.18 -3.64
CA PRO A 602 12.76 -7.90 -5.08
C PRO A 602 13.24 -9.05 -5.95
N SER A 603 14.33 -9.70 -5.53
CA SER A 603 15.05 -10.72 -6.31
C SER A 603 14.38 -12.09 -6.34
N THR A 604 13.42 -12.39 -5.46
CA THR A 604 12.95 -13.77 -5.23
C THR A 604 11.49 -13.89 -4.78
N ALA A 605 10.86 -12.83 -4.28
CA ALA A 605 9.40 -12.79 -4.09
C ALA A 605 8.75 -12.04 -5.25
N VAL A 606 9.01 -10.74 -5.38
CA VAL A 606 8.28 -9.86 -6.30
C VAL A 606 8.46 -10.28 -7.77
N SER A 607 9.70 -10.53 -8.20
CA SER A 607 10.04 -10.95 -9.57
C SER A 607 9.42 -12.29 -9.99
N THR A 608 9.21 -13.21 -9.04
CA THR A 608 8.68 -14.56 -9.30
C THR A 608 7.31 -14.54 -9.96
N PHE A 609 6.39 -13.71 -9.47
CA PHE A 609 5.02 -13.66 -9.99
C PHE A 609 4.91 -13.00 -11.37
N PHE A 610 5.90 -12.23 -11.80
CA PHE A 610 5.96 -11.72 -13.18
C PHE A 610 6.39 -12.79 -14.20
N SER A 611 6.63 -14.04 -13.77
CA SER A 611 6.79 -15.22 -14.63
C SER A 611 5.50 -16.05 -14.81
N LEU A 612 4.38 -15.63 -14.19
CA LEU A 612 3.12 -16.41 -14.16
C LEU A 612 2.63 -16.81 -15.56
N GLU A 613 2.63 -15.91 -16.56
CA GLU A 613 2.10 -16.22 -17.90
C GLU A 613 2.89 -17.36 -18.57
N ALA A 614 4.21 -17.25 -18.59
CA ALA A 614 5.08 -18.29 -19.14
C ALA A 614 4.89 -19.63 -18.43
N TRP A 615 4.72 -19.61 -17.10
CA TRP A 615 4.55 -20.80 -16.29
C TRP A 615 3.18 -21.47 -16.44
N PHE A 616 2.13 -20.70 -16.74
CA PHE A 616 0.81 -21.25 -17.11
C PHE A 616 0.81 -21.86 -18.51
N ARG A 617 1.64 -21.35 -19.43
CA ARG A 617 1.82 -21.90 -20.79
C ARG A 617 2.75 -23.12 -20.84
N ASP A 618 3.63 -23.26 -19.86
CA ASP A 618 4.62 -24.35 -19.82
C ASP A 618 4.04 -25.70 -19.39
N ALA A 619 4.52 -26.75 -20.05
CA ALA A 619 4.09 -28.13 -19.85
C ALA A 619 4.83 -28.86 -18.70
N SER A 620 5.94 -28.31 -18.20
CA SER A 620 6.77 -28.99 -17.21
C SER A 620 6.16 -28.98 -15.80
N SER A 621 6.70 -29.86 -14.96
CA SER A 621 6.44 -29.91 -13.51
C SER A 621 7.22 -28.86 -12.71
N MET A 622 7.96 -27.95 -13.33
CA MET A 622 8.66 -26.88 -12.61
C MET A 622 7.66 -26.02 -11.81
N THR A 623 8.07 -25.63 -10.61
CA THR A 623 7.40 -24.58 -9.81
C THR A 623 7.51 -23.22 -10.48
N LEU A 624 6.63 -22.28 -10.11
CA LEU A 624 6.71 -20.90 -10.61
C LEU A 624 8.04 -20.22 -10.22
N PHE A 625 8.63 -20.60 -9.08
CA PHE A 625 9.94 -20.12 -8.66
C PHE A 625 11.08 -20.69 -9.52
N GLU A 626 11.03 -21.97 -9.89
CA GLU A 626 12.02 -22.54 -10.82
C GLU A 626 11.96 -21.91 -12.21
N MET A 627 10.77 -21.60 -12.71
CA MET A 627 10.66 -20.87 -13.98
C MET A 627 11.28 -19.47 -13.90
N ALA A 628 11.12 -18.77 -12.77
CA ALA A 628 11.67 -17.43 -12.58
C ALA A 628 13.19 -17.39 -12.34
N HIS A 629 13.76 -18.42 -11.68
CA HIS A 629 15.14 -18.37 -11.15
C HIS A 629 16.05 -19.54 -11.58
N GLY A 630 15.52 -20.55 -12.27
CA GLY A 630 16.27 -21.74 -12.71
C GLY A 630 16.71 -22.70 -11.60
N VAL A 631 16.15 -22.58 -10.39
CA VAL A 631 16.53 -23.37 -9.20
C VAL A 631 15.34 -23.56 -8.26
N HIS A 632 15.22 -24.76 -7.66
CA HIS A 632 14.16 -25.07 -6.70
C HIS A 632 14.31 -24.24 -5.41
N PRO A 633 13.23 -23.76 -4.76
CA PRO A 633 13.32 -22.89 -3.58
C PRO A 633 14.20 -23.43 -2.44
N TRP A 634 14.04 -24.71 -2.10
CA TRP A 634 14.84 -25.39 -1.06
C TRP A 634 16.27 -25.72 -1.50
N THR A 635 16.56 -25.67 -2.80
CA THR A 635 17.93 -25.76 -3.32
C THR A 635 18.61 -24.39 -3.27
N LEU A 636 17.86 -23.29 -3.42
CA LEU A 636 18.42 -21.94 -3.24
C LEU A 636 18.79 -21.67 -1.78
N THR A 637 18.00 -22.09 -0.78
CA THR A 637 18.40 -21.95 0.64
C THR A 637 19.71 -22.71 0.94
N LYS A 638 19.91 -23.89 0.35
CA LYS A 638 21.17 -24.63 0.47
C LYS A 638 22.37 -23.97 -0.25
N ASN A 639 22.12 -23.21 -1.32
CA ASN A 639 23.17 -22.67 -2.19
C ASN A 639 23.51 -21.18 -1.94
N ASP A 640 22.59 -20.40 -1.38
CA ASP A 640 22.76 -18.98 -1.03
C ASP A 640 22.50 -18.78 0.46
N ALA A 641 23.56 -18.62 1.26
CA ALA A 641 23.48 -18.36 2.69
C ALA A 641 22.78 -17.02 3.04
N SER A 642 22.77 -16.03 2.13
CA SER A 642 22.00 -14.79 2.30
C SER A 642 20.51 -14.98 2.00
N TYR A 643 20.14 -16.01 1.23
CA TYR A 643 18.75 -16.45 1.12
C TYR A 643 18.35 -17.35 2.31
N ASN A 644 19.19 -18.33 2.70
CA ASN A 644 18.98 -19.18 3.89
C ASN A 644 18.69 -18.34 5.13
N LYS A 645 19.62 -17.44 5.48
CA LYS A 645 19.49 -16.61 6.67
C LYS A 645 18.25 -15.71 6.62
N ALA A 646 17.91 -15.13 5.48
CA ALA A 646 16.74 -14.26 5.34
C ALA A 646 15.41 -15.02 5.51
N VAL A 647 15.34 -16.29 5.07
CA VAL A 647 14.20 -17.17 5.32
C VAL A 647 14.16 -17.56 6.81
N ASN A 648 15.29 -18.00 7.37
CA ASN A 648 15.38 -18.43 8.76
C ASN A 648 15.08 -17.29 9.76
N ASP A 649 15.59 -16.08 9.52
CA ASP A 649 15.31 -14.89 10.34
C ASP A 649 13.81 -14.54 10.33
N ALA A 650 13.16 -14.59 9.17
CA ALA A 650 11.74 -14.34 9.02
C ALA A 650 10.87 -15.39 9.73
N MET A 651 11.18 -16.68 9.54
CA MET A 651 10.47 -17.79 10.21
C MET A 651 10.71 -17.79 11.72
N VAL A 652 11.89 -17.37 12.18
CA VAL A 652 12.20 -17.14 13.60
C VAL A 652 11.35 -16.02 14.20
N MET A 653 11.09 -14.93 13.45
CA MET A 653 10.24 -13.83 13.92
C MET A 653 8.77 -14.24 13.97
N ASP A 654 8.23 -14.73 12.86
CA ASP A 654 6.83 -15.16 12.74
C ASP A 654 6.45 -16.18 13.82
N SER A 655 7.34 -17.14 14.09
CA SER A 655 7.16 -18.14 15.15
C SER A 655 7.23 -17.57 16.57
N ARG A 656 7.84 -16.40 16.83
CA ARG A 656 7.75 -15.74 18.14
C ARG A 656 6.36 -15.15 18.35
N ILE A 657 5.85 -14.43 17.35
CA ILE A 657 4.57 -13.73 17.43
C ILE A 657 3.42 -14.74 17.54
N LEU A 658 3.42 -15.78 16.71
CA LEU A 658 2.46 -16.87 16.79
C LEU A 658 2.44 -17.49 18.19
N MET A 659 3.59 -17.92 18.73
CA MET A 659 3.60 -18.63 19.99
C MET A 659 3.25 -17.74 21.19
N ASP A 660 3.64 -16.46 21.16
CA ASP A 660 3.28 -15.52 22.23
C ASP A 660 1.74 -15.37 22.34
N ILE A 661 1.04 -15.31 21.20
CA ILE A 661 -0.43 -15.21 21.13
C ILE A 661 -1.09 -16.58 21.39
N MET A 662 -0.58 -17.67 20.82
CA MET A 662 -1.10 -19.03 21.00
C MET A 662 -1.05 -19.49 22.46
N LEU A 663 0.02 -19.16 23.18
CA LEU A 663 0.20 -19.56 24.59
C LEU A 663 -0.59 -18.67 25.56
N LYS A 664 -0.80 -17.39 25.26
CA LYS A 664 -1.50 -16.44 26.14
C LYS A 664 -3.00 -16.34 25.87
N GLU A 665 -3.37 -16.07 24.61
CA GLU A 665 -4.73 -15.68 24.25
C GLU A 665 -5.58 -16.89 23.85
N VAL A 666 -5.00 -17.85 23.11
CA VAL A 666 -5.72 -19.04 22.58
C VAL A 666 -5.63 -20.23 23.55
N ASN A 667 -5.53 -19.95 24.86
CA ASN A 667 -5.50 -20.93 25.96
C ASN A 667 -4.64 -22.17 25.65
N GLY A 668 -3.32 -21.98 25.46
CA GLY A 668 -2.41 -23.06 25.08
C GLY A 668 -2.43 -24.31 25.99
N THR A 669 -2.95 -24.20 27.21
CA THR A 669 -3.23 -25.33 28.13
C THR A 669 -4.20 -26.35 27.53
N GLU A 670 -5.15 -25.95 26.70
CA GLU A 670 -6.09 -26.86 26.02
C GLU A 670 -5.41 -27.62 24.87
N ILE A 671 -4.51 -26.95 24.16
CA ILE A 671 -3.83 -27.50 22.98
C ILE A 671 -2.67 -28.42 23.39
N PHE A 672 -1.86 -28.01 24.38
CA PHE A 672 -0.66 -28.74 24.79
C PHE A 672 -0.82 -29.53 26.11
N GLY A 673 -1.94 -29.37 26.82
CA GLY A 673 -2.20 -30.04 28.09
C GLY A 673 -2.30 -31.57 27.96
N GLY A 674 -1.67 -32.28 28.89
CA GLY A 674 -1.67 -33.75 28.95
C GLY A 674 -0.60 -34.44 28.10
N LEU A 675 0.10 -33.72 27.23
CA LEU A 675 1.26 -34.23 26.50
C LEU A 675 2.47 -34.44 27.44
N THR A 676 3.33 -35.40 27.12
CA THR A 676 4.64 -35.60 27.79
C THR A 676 5.82 -35.47 26.81
N SER A 677 5.54 -35.60 25.51
CA SER A 677 6.50 -35.47 24.42
C SER A 677 5.86 -34.84 23.19
N MET A 678 6.62 -34.04 22.45
CA MET A 678 6.14 -33.39 21.23
C MET A 678 7.31 -33.22 20.24
N ILE A 679 7.03 -33.40 18.95
CA ILE A 679 8.01 -33.15 17.87
C ILE A 679 7.53 -32.05 16.92
N ASP A 680 8.37 -31.03 16.75
CA ASP A 680 8.20 -29.82 15.94
C ASP A 680 8.85 -30.06 14.57
N VAL A 681 8.02 -30.38 13.56
CA VAL A 681 8.45 -30.88 12.24
C VAL A 681 8.48 -29.74 11.24
N GLY A 682 9.66 -29.47 10.67
CA GLY A 682 9.97 -28.20 10.00
C GLY A 682 10.11 -27.04 10.99
N GLY A 683 10.43 -27.33 12.26
CA GLY A 683 10.53 -26.33 13.35
C GLY A 683 11.74 -25.39 13.26
N GLY A 684 12.60 -25.56 12.25
CA GLY A 684 13.76 -24.73 11.95
C GLY A 684 14.70 -24.54 13.14
N HIS A 685 14.89 -23.29 13.56
CA HIS A 685 15.72 -22.94 14.72
C HIS A 685 15.05 -23.24 16.08
N GLY A 686 13.96 -24.01 16.09
CA GLY A 686 13.29 -24.55 17.28
C GLY A 686 12.53 -23.51 18.10
N VAL A 687 12.10 -22.40 17.50
CA VAL A 687 11.44 -21.30 18.22
C VAL A 687 10.13 -21.75 18.85
N ALA A 688 9.32 -22.53 18.13
CA ALA A 688 8.04 -23.03 18.63
C ALA A 688 8.24 -24.06 19.74
N ALA A 689 9.00 -25.13 19.48
CA ALA A 689 9.40 -26.11 20.48
C ALA A 689 9.97 -25.47 21.77
N LYS A 690 10.82 -24.44 21.67
CA LYS A 690 11.39 -23.74 22.84
C LYS A 690 10.37 -22.89 23.60
N ALA A 691 9.40 -22.28 22.92
CA ALA A 691 8.32 -21.56 23.59
C ALA A 691 7.40 -22.53 24.35
N ILE A 692 7.02 -23.64 23.71
CA ILE A 692 6.17 -24.70 24.28
C ILE A 692 6.87 -25.35 25.49
N SER A 693 8.14 -25.75 25.35
CA SER A 693 8.93 -26.31 26.46
C SER A 693 9.05 -25.36 27.67
N ARG A 694 9.12 -24.05 27.45
CA ARG A 694 9.18 -23.05 28.54
C ARG A 694 7.83 -22.84 29.22
N ALA A 695 6.72 -22.90 28.47
CA ALA A 695 5.36 -22.82 29.01
C ALA A 695 4.95 -24.12 29.74
N PHE A 696 5.40 -25.27 29.23
CA PHE A 696 5.08 -26.60 29.73
C PHE A 696 6.36 -27.43 29.98
N PRO A 697 7.12 -27.18 31.06
CA PRO A 697 8.42 -27.83 31.33
C PRO A 697 8.39 -29.36 31.55
N HIS A 698 7.22 -29.99 31.45
CA HIS A 698 7.03 -31.44 31.47
C HIS A 698 6.96 -32.07 30.07
N ILE A 699 6.79 -31.27 29.01
CA ILE A 699 6.77 -31.76 27.63
C ILE A 699 8.21 -31.80 27.08
N LYS A 700 8.72 -33.00 26.80
CA LYS A 700 9.97 -33.16 26.04
C LYS A 700 9.74 -32.71 24.60
N CYS A 701 10.20 -31.51 24.26
CA CYS A 701 10.10 -30.95 22.92
C CYS A 701 11.35 -31.28 22.08
N THR A 702 11.13 -31.81 20.88
CA THR A 702 12.17 -32.17 19.89
C THR A 702 11.87 -31.45 18.57
N VAL A 703 12.89 -31.12 17.78
CA VAL A 703 12.77 -30.45 16.48
C VAL A 703 13.31 -31.38 15.38
N LEU A 704 12.55 -31.56 14.30
CA LEU A 704 12.95 -32.30 13.10
C LEU A 704 13.03 -31.35 11.91
N ASP A 705 14.20 -31.25 11.28
CA ASP A 705 14.42 -30.39 10.10
C ASP A 705 15.60 -30.90 9.26
N LEU A 706 15.91 -30.20 8.17
CA LEU A 706 17.02 -30.50 7.26
C LEU A 706 18.36 -30.02 7.82
N GLU A 707 19.44 -30.71 7.43
CA GLU A 707 20.81 -30.47 7.94
C GLU A 707 21.24 -29.00 7.83
N GLN A 708 21.01 -28.35 6.68
CA GLN A 708 21.41 -26.95 6.45
C GLN A 708 20.62 -25.91 7.29
N VAL A 709 19.59 -26.33 8.00
CA VAL A 709 18.82 -25.50 8.94
C VAL A 709 19.27 -25.78 10.37
N ILE A 710 19.42 -27.06 10.73
CA ILE A 710 19.90 -27.47 12.06
C ILE A 710 21.37 -27.07 12.29
N SER A 711 22.21 -27.05 11.25
CA SER A 711 23.60 -26.57 11.36
C SER A 711 23.73 -25.09 11.73
N GLU A 712 22.68 -24.27 11.51
CA GLU A 712 22.61 -22.86 11.93
C GLU A 712 21.80 -22.67 13.23
N ALA A 713 21.15 -23.71 13.76
CA ALA A 713 20.22 -23.61 14.87
C ALA A 713 20.93 -23.33 16.22
N PRO A 714 20.37 -22.45 17.08
CA PRO A 714 20.98 -22.10 18.35
C PRO A 714 20.86 -23.23 19.38
N SER A 715 21.92 -24.01 19.56
CA SER A 715 22.01 -25.04 20.61
C SER A 715 22.20 -24.42 22.00
N ASP A 716 21.10 -24.31 22.74
CA ASP A 716 21.05 -23.83 24.14
C ASP A 716 20.62 -24.93 25.13
N GLY A 717 20.43 -26.17 24.66
CA GLY A 717 19.99 -27.30 25.47
C GLY A 717 18.51 -27.31 25.88
N THR A 718 17.70 -26.32 25.46
CA THR A 718 16.27 -26.27 25.78
C THR A 718 15.47 -27.39 25.08
N VAL A 719 15.88 -27.74 23.85
CA VAL A 719 15.21 -28.74 23.00
C VAL A 719 16.25 -29.59 22.26
N GLU A 720 15.87 -30.80 21.89
CA GLU A 720 16.68 -31.71 21.07
C GLU A 720 16.44 -31.43 19.58
N PHE A 721 17.49 -31.42 18.75
CA PHE A 721 17.41 -31.24 17.31
C PHE A 721 17.81 -32.54 16.59
N ILE A 722 17.03 -32.94 15.59
CA ILE A 722 17.22 -34.16 14.79
C ILE A 722 17.23 -33.78 13.32
N THR A 723 18.35 -34.04 12.63
CA THR A 723 18.40 -34.00 11.16
C THR A 723 17.62 -35.17 10.57
N GLY A 724 16.70 -34.90 9.65
CA GLY A 724 15.99 -35.96 8.91
C GLY A 724 15.02 -35.43 7.86
N ASP A 725 14.37 -36.35 7.14
CA ASP A 725 13.32 -36.03 6.18
C ASP A 725 11.95 -36.51 6.70
N MET A 726 11.01 -35.58 6.83
CA MET A 726 9.64 -35.84 7.27
C MET A 726 8.84 -36.75 6.31
N PHE A 727 9.24 -36.84 5.03
CA PHE A 727 8.66 -37.79 4.08
C PHE A 727 9.12 -39.24 4.34
N GLU A 728 10.31 -39.44 4.90
CA GLU A 728 10.85 -40.77 5.21
C GLU A 728 10.47 -41.25 6.62
N TYR A 729 10.69 -40.43 7.65
CA TYR A 729 10.50 -40.83 9.05
C TYR A 729 10.33 -39.64 9.99
N ILE A 730 9.31 -39.70 10.85
CA ILE A 730 9.10 -38.80 11.97
C ILE A 730 9.24 -39.61 13.28
N PRO A 731 10.19 -39.28 14.17
CA PRO A 731 10.33 -39.94 15.47
C PRO A 731 9.05 -39.90 16.33
N PRO A 732 8.71 -40.98 17.07
CA PRO A 732 7.50 -41.01 17.90
C PRO A 732 7.46 -39.98 19.03
N ALA A 733 6.27 -39.40 19.23
CA ALA A 733 5.94 -38.45 20.31
C ALA A 733 4.43 -38.43 20.54
N ASP A 734 3.95 -37.92 21.68
CA ASP A 734 2.51 -37.84 21.96
C ASP A 734 1.78 -36.90 20.99
N ALA A 735 2.46 -35.85 20.53
CA ALA A 735 1.97 -34.99 19.46
C ALA A 735 3.05 -34.61 18.42
N VAL A 736 2.60 -34.43 17.18
CA VAL A 736 3.38 -33.81 16.09
C VAL A 736 2.87 -32.40 15.88
N PHE A 737 3.76 -31.40 15.92
CA PHE A 737 3.47 -30.00 15.62
C PHE A 737 4.05 -29.63 14.26
N LEU A 738 3.25 -29.00 13.40
CA LEU A 738 3.60 -28.61 12.03
C LEU A 738 3.14 -27.16 11.79
N LYS A 739 4.06 -26.25 11.47
CA LYS A 739 3.76 -24.83 11.27
C LYS A 739 4.16 -24.38 9.86
N LEU A 740 3.20 -23.84 9.10
CA LEU A 740 3.36 -23.36 7.71
C LEU A 740 3.94 -24.42 6.74
N ILE A 741 3.82 -25.71 7.07
CA ILE A 741 4.42 -26.80 6.29
C ILE A 741 3.58 -27.10 5.05
N PHE A 742 2.30 -27.42 5.23
CA PHE A 742 1.39 -27.80 4.16
C PHE A 742 1.07 -26.67 3.16
N ASP A 743 1.44 -25.43 3.50
CA ASP A 743 1.46 -24.28 2.60
C ASP A 743 2.31 -24.57 1.35
N CYS A 744 3.39 -25.33 1.51
CA CYS A 744 4.41 -25.55 0.49
C CYS A 744 4.19 -26.81 -0.35
N TRP A 745 3.18 -27.63 -0.05
CA TRP A 745 2.99 -28.96 -0.65
C TRP A 745 1.61 -29.15 -1.28
N ASP A 746 1.52 -29.99 -2.31
CA ASP A 746 0.25 -30.42 -2.90
C ASP A 746 -0.48 -31.42 -1.98
N ASP A 747 -1.65 -31.90 -2.41
CA ASP A 747 -2.47 -32.81 -1.61
C ASP A 747 -1.83 -34.20 -1.45
N ASP A 748 -1.16 -34.71 -2.48
CA ASP A 748 -0.51 -36.03 -2.45
C ASP A 748 0.69 -36.01 -1.48
N ASP A 749 1.51 -34.95 -1.50
CA ASP A 749 2.59 -34.76 -0.54
C ASP A 749 2.09 -34.46 0.87
N SER A 750 1.02 -33.66 1.01
CA SER A 750 0.37 -33.43 2.32
C SER A 750 -0.12 -34.74 2.93
N VAL A 751 -0.72 -35.60 2.12
CA VAL A 751 -1.15 -36.96 2.49
C VAL A 751 0.03 -37.86 2.88
N LYS A 752 1.18 -37.77 2.19
CA LYS A 752 2.41 -38.53 2.55
C LYS A 752 2.95 -38.08 3.92
N ILE A 753 3.08 -36.78 4.15
CA ILE A 753 3.54 -36.20 5.42
C ILE A 753 2.59 -36.64 6.55
N LEU A 754 1.28 -36.46 6.38
CA LEU A 754 0.29 -36.84 7.40
C LEU A 754 0.25 -38.35 7.68
N LYS A 755 0.51 -39.21 6.68
CA LYS A 755 0.69 -40.67 6.89
C LYS A 755 1.92 -40.97 7.75
N GLN A 756 2.97 -40.15 7.73
CA GLN A 756 4.10 -40.25 8.66
C GLN A 756 3.75 -39.69 10.05
N CYS A 757 3.07 -38.55 10.14
CA CYS A 757 2.62 -37.99 11.41
C CYS A 757 1.73 -38.96 12.19
N LYS A 758 0.78 -39.62 11.52
CA LYS A 758 -0.09 -40.65 12.12
C LYS A 758 0.66 -41.91 12.58
N ARG A 759 1.86 -42.18 12.07
CA ARG A 759 2.73 -43.27 12.54
C ARG A 759 3.60 -42.87 13.75
N ALA A 760 3.79 -41.58 13.98
CA ALA A 760 4.59 -41.05 15.09
C ALA A 760 3.77 -40.90 16.39
N ILE A 761 2.47 -40.62 16.28
CA ILE A 761 1.58 -40.42 17.44
C ILE A 761 0.94 -41.72 17.97
N PRO A 762 0.62 -41.79 19.28
CA PRO A 762 -0.18 -42.89 19.83
C PRO A 762 -1.67 -42.75 19.46
N SER A 763 -2.51 -43.67 19.93
CA SER A 763 -3.97 -43.61 19.74
C SER A 763 -4.61 -42.41 20.47
N ARG A 764 -5.80 -41.99 20.00
CA ARG A 764 -6.57 -40.89 20.60
C ARG A 764 -6.82 -41.07 22.10
N ASP A 765 -7.16 -42.29 22.53
CA ASP A 765 -7.38 -42.64 23.95
C ASP A 765 -6.11 -42.50 24.82
N ALA A 766 -4.93 -42.47 24.19
CA ALA A 766 -3.63 -42.24 24.83
C ALA A 766 -3.13 -40.79 24.65
N GLY A 767 -4.00 -39.88 24.21
CA GLY A 767 -3.70 -38.45 24.03
C GLY A 767 -3.12 -38.07 22.66
N GLY A 768 -2.96 -39.02 21.73
CA GLY A 768 -2.30 -38.80 20.45
C GLY A 768 -3.04 -37.80 19.55
N LYS A 769 -2.33 -36.78 19.03
CA LYS A 769 -2.87 -35.82 18.05
C LYS A 769 -1.79 -35.13 17.20
N VAL A 770 -2.18 -34.68 16.01
CA VAL A 770 -1.38 -33.75 15.18
C VAL A 770 -1.91 -32.33 15.42
N ILE A 771 -1.00 -31.36 15.55
CA ILE A 771 -1.30 -29.94 15.72
C ILE A 771 -0.70 -29.20 14.52
N ILE A 772 -1.55 -28.63 13.69
CA ILE A 772 -1.18 -27.96 12.44
C ILE A 772 -1.44 -26.46 12.61
N VAL A 773 -0.55 -25.59 12.11
CA VAL A 773 -0.79 -24.14 11.99
C VAL A 773 -0.54 -23.70 10.56
N ASN A 774 -1.63 -23.46 9.83
CA ASN A 774 -1.66 -23.11 8.40
C ASN A 774 -2.86 -22.17 8.15
N VAL A 775 -3.03 -21.64 6.93
CA VAL A 775 -4.25 -20.90 6.59
C VAL A 775 -5.38 -21.87 6.22
N VAL A 776 -6.58 -21.59 6.71
CA VAL A 776 -7.81 -22.28 6.29
C VAL A 776 -8.69 -21.24 5.62
N LEU A 777 -8.85 -21.36 4.31
CA LEU A 777 -9.51 -20.34 3.49
C LEU A 777 -10.98 -20.14 3.90
N GLY A 778 -11.37 -18.88 4.12
CA GLY A 778 -12.71 -18.49 4.58
C GLY A 778 -12.97 -18.73 6.07
N HIS A 779 -12.14 -19.51 6.76
CA HIS A 779 -12.27 -19.75 8.21
C HIS A 779 -11.65 -18.57 8.98
N GLY A 780 -12.29 -18.13 10.06
CA GLY A 780 -11.83 -17.02 10.91
C GLY A 780 -11.96 -15.61 10.34
N ALA A 781 -12.22 -15.47 9.03
CA ALA A 781 -12.26 -14.17 8.35
C ALA A 781 -13.50 -13.34 8.75
N GLN A 782 -13.32 -12.39 9.69
CA GLN A 782 -14.35 -11.44 10.12
C GLN A 782 -14.32 -10.09 9.36
N ASP A 783 -13.32 -9.88 8.51
CA ASP A 783 -13.11 -8.65 7.73
C ASP A 783 -12.58 -8.97 6.33
N HIS A 784 -12.91 -8.11 5.35
CA HIS A 784 -12.55 -8.25 3.94
C HIS A 784 -11.03 -8.34 3.75
N ALA A 785 -10.26 -7.50 4.44
CA ALA A 785 -8.80 -7.49 4.30
C ALA A 785 -8.12 -8.73 4.93
N ILE A 786 -8.76 -9.42 5.88
CA ILE A 786 -8.31 -10.75 6.34
C ILE A 786 -8.49 -11.77 5.22
N LEU A 787 -9.67 -11.83 4.60
CA LEU A 787 -9.96 -12.76 3.52
C LEU A 787 -9.09 -12.48 2.28
N GLU A 788 -8.85 -11.21 1.95
CA GLU A 788 -7.89 -10.83 0.90
C GLU A 788 -6.49 -11.35 1.21
N THR A 789 -6.04 -11.27 2.47
CA THR A 789 -4.73 -11.78 2.89
C THR A 789 -4.65 -13.31 2.74
N GLN A 790 -5.70 -14.04 3.12
CA GLN A 790 -5.78 -15.50 2.92
C GLN A 790 -5.67 -15.87 1.43
N VAL A 791 -6.39 -15.18 0.55
CA VAL A 791 -6.43 -15.49 -0.89
C VAL A 791 -5.17 -15.00 -1.63
N LEU A 792 -4.55 -13.90 -1.20
CA LEU A 792 -3.21 -13.50 -1.66
C LEU A 792 -2.13 -14.51 -1.23
N PHE A 793 -2.24 -15.08 -0.03
CA PHE A 793 -1.32 -16.08 0.49
C PHE A 793 -1.44 -17.42 -0.25
N ASP A 794 -2.64 -17.81 -0.69
CA ASP A 794 -2.87 -18.95 -1.59
C ASP A 794 -2.14 -18.80 -2.94
N VAL A 795 -2.33 -17.65 -3.61
CA VAL A 795 -1.61 -17.36 -4.86
C VAL A 795 -0.10 -17.23 -4.63
N TYR A 796 0.33 -16.70 -3.47
CA TYR A 796 1.74 -16.64 -3.10
C TYR A 796 2.37 -18.03 -3.04
N MET A 797 1.69 -19.03 -2.45
CA MET A 797 2.22 -20.37 -2.28
C MET A 797 2.36 -21.19 -3.56
N MET A 798 1.74 -20.75 -4.67
CA MET A 798 1.98 -21.33 -6.00
C MET A 798 3.47 -21.25 -6.41
N ARG A 799 4.27 -20.35 -5.81
CA ARG A 799 5.73 -20.30 -6.00
C ARG A 799 6.46 -21.57 -5.56
N TYR A 800 5.93 -22.31 -4.59
CA TYR A 800 6.49 -23.58 -4.08
C TYR A 800 5.80 -24.82 -4.69
N GLY A 801 4.73 -24.62 -5.49
CA GLY A 801 3.83 -25.69 -5.93
C GLY A 801 2.70 -26.01 -4.92
N GLY A 802 2.82 -25.53 -3.69
CA GLY A 802 1.88 -25.74 -2.59
C GLY A 802 0.53 -25.01 -2.69
N ALA A 803 -0.19 -24.93 -1.57
CA ALA A 803 -1.61 -24.58 -1.55
C ALA A 803 -2.08 -24.02 -0.20
N GLN A 804 -3.08 -23.12 -0.24
CA GLN A 804 -4.03 -22.98 0.86
C GLN A 804 -5.33 -23.70 0.55
N ARG A 805 -5.99 -24.16 1.62
CA ARG A 805 -7.10 -25.11 1.55
C ARG A 805 -8.30 -24.61 2.33
N GLU A 806 -9.49 -24.79 1.77
CA GLU A 806 -10.76 -24.65 2.47
C GLU A 806 -10.97 -25.83 3.44
N GLU A 807 -11.83 -25.67 4.44
CA GLU A 807 -12.06 -26.72 5.46
C GLU A 807 -12.50 -28.05 4.85
N HIS A 808 -13.26 -28.03 3.74
CA HIS A 808 -13.72 -29.23 3.07
C HIS A 808 -12.57 -30.01 2.38
N GLU A 809 -11.55 -29.32 1.89
CA GLU A 809 -10.34 -29.91 1.29
C GLU A 809 -9.47 -30.54 2.39
N TRP A 810 -9.28 -29.83 3.51
CA TRP A 810 -8.61 -30.36 4.70
C TRP A 810 -9.29 -31.63 5.23
N ARG A 811 -10.61 -31.60 5.39
CA ARG A 811 -11.41 -32.75 5.84
C ARG A 811 -11.25 -33.97 4.94
N LYS A 812 -11.21 -33.79 3.61
CA LYS A 812 -10.95 -34.87 2.64
C LYS A 812 -9.58 -35.51 2.89
N ILE A 813 -8.52 -34.70 3.06
CA ILE A 813 -7.16 -35.17 3.32
C ILE A 813 -7.09 -35.96 4.65
N PHE A 814 -7.69 -35.44 5.72
CA PHE A 814 -7.71 -36.12 7.02
C PHE A 814 -8.43 -37.48 6.96
N LEU A 815 -9.55 -37.56 6.25
CA LEU A 815 -10.30 -38.81 6.05
C LEU A 815 -9.54 -39.82 5.18
N GLU A 816 -8.75 -39.41 4.20
CA GLU A 816 -7.94 -40.32 3.37
C GLU A 816 -6.78 -40.95 4.16
N VAL A 817 -6.15 -40.18 5.06
CA VAL A 817 -5.19 -40.71 6.04
C VAL A 817 -5.90 -41.47 7.19
N GLY A 818 -7.23 -41.40 7.22
CA GLY A 818 -8.09 -42.12 8.16
C GLY A 818 -8.06 -41.57 9.57
N PHE A 819 -7.75 -40.29 9.78
CA PHE A 819 -7.98 -39.61 11.06
C PHE A 819 -9.48 -39.62 11.39
N SER A 820 -9.81 -39.73 12.68
CA SER A 820 -11.19 -39.91 13.14
C SER A 820 -11.96 -38.60 13.33
N ASP A 821 -11.26 -37.49 13.58
CA ASP A 821 -11.87 -36.24 14.03
C ASP A 821 -10.89 -35.05 13.86
N TYR A 822 -11.40 -33.81 13.82
CA TYR A 822 -10.58 -32.60 13.80
C TYR A 822 -11.29 -31.39 14.43
N LYS A 823 -10.52 -30.41 14.91
CA LYS A 823 -10.99 -29.13 15.44
C LYS A 823 -10.17 -27.99 14.83
N ILE A 824 -10.82 -27.01 14.23
CA ILE A 824 -10.17 -25.77 13.73
C ILE A 824 -10.40 -24.64 14.74
N THR A 825 -9.40 -23.78 14.94
CA THR A 825 -9.48 -22.58 15.79
C THR A 825 -8.69 -21.45 15.13
N PRO A 826 -9.31 -20.30 14.81
CA PRO A 826 -8.62 -19.21 14.12
C PRO A 826 -7.58 -18.52 15.02
N ILE A 827 -6.47 -18.06 14.44
CA ILE A 827 -5.39 -17.34 15.12
C ILE A 827 -4.73 -16.33 14.18
N LEU A 828 -4.13 -15.26 14.72
CA LEU A 828 -3.45 -14.21 13.94
C LEU A 828 -4.33 -13.61 12.82
N GLY A 829 -5.64 -13.54 13.01
CA GLY A 829 -6.60 -13.05 12.03
C GLY A 829 -6.83 -13.99 10.84
N PHE A 830 -5.78 -14.28 10.06
CA PHE A 830 -5.87 -15.02 8.79
C PHE A 830 -5.40 -16.49 8.87
N GLN A 831 -4.67 -16.88 9.93
CA GLN A 831 -4.18 -18.24 10.13
C GLN A 831 -5.18 -19.08 10.97
N SER A 832 -4.93 -20.38 11.10
CA SER A 832 -5.73 -21.27 11.95
C SER A 832 -4.88 -22.41 12.53
N ILE A 833 -5.20 -22.79 13.77
CA ILE A 833 -4.74 -24.02 14.40
C ILE A 833 -5.73 -25.13 14.04
N ILE A 834 -5.22 -26.28 13.60
CA ILE A 834 -6.01 -27.50 13.39
C ILE A 834 -5.48 -28.59 14.30
N GLU A 835 -6.29 -29.05 15.25
CA GLU A 835 -6.03 -30.28 16.01
C GLU A 835 -6.66 -31.46 15.26
N VAL A 836 -5.89 -32.50 14.96
CA VAL A 836 -6.35 -33.68 14.18
C VAL A 836 -6.09 -34.96 14.99
N PHE A 837 -7.11 -35.81 15.12
CA PHE A 837 -7.11 -36.95 16.04
C PHE A 837 -7.14 -38.29 15.28
N PRO A 838 -6.29 -39.28 15.63
CA PRO A 838 -6.04 -40.49 14.82
C PRO A 838 -7.20 -41.48 14.75
#